data_AF-A0A2E6NR54-F1
#
_entry.id   AF-A0A2E6NR54-F1
#
_cell.length_a   1.000
_cell.length_b   1.000
_cell.length_c   1.000
_cell.angle_alpha   90.00
_cell.angle_beta   90.00
_cell.angle_gamma   90.00
#
_symmetry.space_group_name_H-M   'P 1'
#
loop_
_entity.id
_entity.type
_entity.pdbx_description
1 polymer ?
#
loop_
_entity_poly.entity_id
_entity_poly.type
_entity_poly.pdbx_seq_one_letter_code
_entity_poly.pdbx_strand_id
1 'polypeptide(L)'
;MSKVIWKAGLPAFLFFFGVLGAASAQDLIISELMAVNNGTIEDEDGNTPDWLELFNAGDSAQNLSGYFLSDDPLVPEKWRFPSVSIAPGGFLLIFASDKDRRDANSELHTNFKLSSSGEFLGLFAPDGETVVDQISPFPELIAGFSYGISQNARQIGLVGSEVPARALVPTNGNLGMTWMEPGFDDSGWLSGQTGVGYDRNATYRGLINLDVEDQMRNENLACFIRIPFSLEDGVSVSGLLLRMKYDDGFIAFINGQRIAAGNAPDGNGSWNTGATSLHDDGEAVEFEDFTVAGGANFLREGENVLSILGLNDNLGSSDFVILPELVGFDAGELNRDEMLYFPQPTPGSANLPGVSGITLPPEVAPASGVISGNTQMVITSESPTAVIRYTTNGSPPTSNSTRYSGPVTISSSSRIRTRVFEPDGSVSPTVSRSYIMLASNVRNFRSTIPVVVIDSFGGGGVPSGSFEEAFMAIYEPIDGRTSFASEATLASRIGIKTRGSSTGGRDKVSYGLEFWDENNEDTDFSPLGMPEESDWILYGAYNFDRAHLRNPLIYELSRQCGRWAARTRFCEVYFNTGSGTLSSSHYRGIYSFMEKIKRGTDRVDITELSSGHTSEPEISGGYMLKIDRSDPGDRGFSAAGRSIRWVDPKEDDVPSAQATWIRNYFNSFSSALNGANFRDPVRGYAPYVDKASWVDHHILNVLAKNVDALRLSTYFYKDRNGPIEFGPIWDFDRSMNSTDGRDDNPTTWNGTGDGTDFFNYPWWGRLFDDPDFMQLYRDRWHEFRQGSLSNTNIR
;
A
#
# COMPACT_ATOMS: atom_id res chain seq x y z
N MET A 1 -19.38 -64.20 -55.90
CA MET A 1 -20.66 -63.86 -55.23
C MET A 1 -20.65 -62.38 -54.90
N SER A 2 -21.77 -61.72 -55.22
CA SER A 2 -22.19 -60.33 -54.97
C SER A 2 -21.28 -59.15 -55.38
N LYS A 3 -21.81 -58.38 -56.32
CA LYS A 3 -21.36 -57.12 -56.93
C LYS A 3 -21.84 -55.89 -56.14
N VAL A 4 -21.07 -54.81 -56.29
CA VAL A 4 -21.40 -53.36 -56.34
C VAL A 4 -22.89 -52.99 -56.53
N ILE A 5 -23.38 -51.93 -55.85
CA ILE A 5 -24.11 -50.74 -56.41
C ILE A 5 -24.60 -49.78 -55.29
N TRP A 6 -24.49 -48.48 -55.60
CA TRP A 6 -24.98 -47.26 -54.94
C TRP A 6 -26.51 -47.02 -55.03
N LYS A 7 -27.08 -46.16 -54.16
CA LYS A 7 -28.20 -45.17 -54.34
C LYS A 7 -28.59 -44.57 -52.97
N ALA A 8 -28.69 -43.25 -52.67
CA ALA A 8 -29.23 -42.03 -53.30
C ALA A 8 -30.69 -41.66 -52.93
N GLY A 9 -30.88 -40.43 -52.40
CA GLY A 9 -32.08 -39.54 -52.40
C GLY A 9 -33.11 -39.80 -51.29
N LEU A 10 -33.75 -38.86 -50.55
CA LEU A 10 -34.09 -37.40 -50.56
C LEU A 10 -35.30 -37.28 -49.55
N PRO A 11 -35.83 -36.11 -49.09
CA PRO A 11 -35.64 -34.76 -49.59
C PRO A 11 -35.29 -33.65 -48.57
N ALA A 12 -34.83 -32.54 -49.14
CA ALA A 12 -34.64 -31.24 -48.51
C ALA A 12 -35.97 -30.53 -48.22
N PHE A 13 -36.00 -29.77 -47.12
CA PHE A 13 -36.93 -28.66 -46.92
C PHE A 13 -36.11 -27.38 -46.79
N LEU A 14 -36.28 -26.47 -47.75
CA LEU A 14 -35.87 -25.07 -47.61
C LEU A 14 -36.82 -24.39 -46.62
N PHE A 15 -36.28 -23.80 -45.56
CA PHE A 15 -36.91 -22.68 -44.88
C PHE A 15 -36.05 -21.44 -45.11
N PHE A 16 -36.65 -20.49 -45.83
CA PHE A 16 -36.21 -19.11 -45.94
C PHE A 16 -36.61 -18.43 -44.62
N PHE A 17 -35.64 -18.08 -43.78
CA PHE A 17 -35.83 -17.09 -42.72
C PHE A 17 -35.00 -15.87 -43.06
N GLY A 18 -35.68 -14.72 -43.05
CA GLY A 18 -35.12 -13.43 -43.41
C GLY A 18 -33.96 -13.04 -42.51
N VAL A 19 -33.01 -12.35 -43.13
CA VAL A 19 -31.94 -11.64 -42.46
C VAL A 19 -32.57 -10.57 -41.55
N LEU A 20 -32.63 -10.87 -40.26
CA LEU A 20 -32.55 -9.88 -39.20
C LEU A 20 -31.09 -9.90 -38.76
N GLY A 21 -30.41 -8.76 -38.86
CA GLY A 21 -29.01 -8.65 -38.49
C GLY A 21 -28.80 -9.10 -37.06
N ALA A 22 -28.03 -10.17 -36.89
CA ALA A 22 -27.37 -10.43 -35.62
C ALA A 22 -26.37 -9.29 -35.40
N ALA A 23 -26.51 -8.55 -34.30
CA ALA A 23 -25.38 -7.83 -33.76
C ALA A 23 -24.28 -8.88 -33.49
N SER A 24 -23.08 -8.61 -33.98
CA SER A 24 -21.90 -9.46 -33.83
C SER A 24 -21.62 -9.70 -32.34
N ALA A 25 -21.65 -10.96 -31.89
CA ALA A 25 -21.15 -11.36 -30.57
C ALA A 25 -19.61 -11.49 -30.54
N GLN A 26 -18.90 -11.08 -31.61
CA GLN A 26 -17.43 -11.12 -31.66
C GLN A 26 -16.77 -9.92 -30.98
N ASP A 27 -17.53 -8.95 -30.47
CA ASP A 27 -16.99 -7.63 -30.12
C ASP A 27 -16.63 -7.47 -28.64
N LEU A 28 -17.07 -8.38 -27.75
CA LEU A 28 -16.64 -8.43 -26.35
C LEU A 28 -15.49 -9.43 -26.17
N ILE A 29 -14.42 -9.00 -25.52
CA ILE A 29 -13.17 -9.76 -25.44
C ILE A 29 -12.64 -9.73 -24.01
N ILE A 30 -12.06 -10.82 -23.55
CA ILE A 30 -11.23 -10.85 -22.34
C ILE A 30 -9.87 -10.26 -22.73
N SER A 31 -9.65 -8.98 -22.41
CA SER A 31 -8.46 -8.24 -22.88
C SER A 31 -7.22 -8.57 -22.07
N GLU A 32 -7.34 -8.72 -20.76
CA GLU A 32 -6.22 -8.88 -19.85
C GLU A 32 -6.68 -9.62 -18.58
N LEU A 33 -5.79 -10.41 -17.98
CA LEU A 33 -6.02 -11.06 -16.68
C LEU A 33 -4.74 -11.20 -15.86
N MET A 34 -4.89 -11.21 -14.55
CA MET A 34 -3.81 -11.38 -13.59
C MET A 34 -4.27 -12.28 -12.43
N ALA A 35 -3.61 -13.43 -12.26
CA ALA A 35 -3.91 -14.41 -11.21
C ALA A 35 -2.93 -14.37 -10.02
N VAL A 36 -2.02 -13.39 -10.01
CA VAL A 36 -1.07 -13.15 -8.91
C VAL A 36 -0.88 -11.63 -8.75
N ASN A 37 -1.91 -10.97 -8.24
CA ASN A 37 -1.92 -9.52 -8.03
C ASN A 37 -1.19 -9.16 -6.72
N ASN A 38 0.06 -8.72 -6.84
CA ASN A 38 0.87 -8.20 -5.74
C ASN A 38 0.90 -6.66 -5.81
N GLY A 39 -0.21 -5.99 -5.48
CA GLY A 39 -0.25 -4.52 -5.40
C GLY A 39 -0.46 -3.77 -6.72
N THR A 40 -0.71 -4.45 -7.85
CA THR A 40 -0.94 -3.75 -9.13
C THR A 40 -2.24 -2.93 -9.10
N ILE A 41 -3.27 -3.45 -8.45
CA ILE A 41 -4.51 -2.73 -8.16
C ILE A 41 -5.11 -3.27 -6.87
N GLU A 42 -5.55 -2.39 -5.99
CA GLU A 42 -6.33 -2.75 -4.82
C GLU A 42 -7.82 -2.71 -5.16
N ASP A 43 -8.61 -3.57 -4.50
CA ASP A 43 -10.06 -3.48 -4.50
C ASP A 43 -10.57 -2.49 -3.42
N GLU A 44 -11.88 -2.33 -3.34
CA GLU A 44 -12.54 -1.38 -2.43
C GLU A 44 -12.41 -1.73 -0.94
N ASP A 45 -11.69 -2.82 -0.63
CA ASP A 45 -11.35 -3.29 0.70
C ASP A 45 -9.84 -3.13 1.00
N GLY A 46 -9.04 -2.59 0.08
CA GLY A 46 -7.58 -2.51 0.19
C GLY A 46 -6.88 -3.86 0.04
N ASN A 47 -7.55 -4.87 -0.54
CA ASN A 47 -6.93 -6.15 -0.87
C ASN A 47 -6.47 -6.14 -2.33
N THR A 48 -5.55 -7.02 -2.69
CA THR A 48 -5.05 -7.15 -4.07
C THR A 48 -5.49 -8.47 -4.71
N PRO A 49 -6.80 -8.70 -4.94
CA PRO A 49 -7.27 -9.96 -5.52
C PRO A 49 -6.88 -10.09 -7.00
N ASP A 50 -6.96 -11.32 -7.52
CA ASP A 50 -6.87 -11.58 -8.96
C ASP A 50 -7.92 -10.74 -9.70
N TRP A 51 -7.64 -10.41 -10.96
CA TRP A 51 -8.57 -9.64 -11.77
C TRP A 51 -8.51 -10.08 -13.23
N LEU A 52 -9.59 -9.77 -13.94
CA LEU A 52 -9.72 -9.90 -15.37
C LEU A 52 -10.43 -8.67 -15.93
N GLU A 53 -10.19 -8.41 -17.19
CA GLU A 53 -10.74 -7.25 -17.87
C GLU A 53 -11.50 -7.67 -19.13
N LEU A 54 -12.66 -7.03 -19.33
CA LEU A 54 -13.40 -7.12 -20.58
C LEU A 54 -13.23 -5.83 -21.38
N PHE A 55 -12.96 -5.99 -22.68
CA PHE A 55 -12.90 -4.91 -23.66
C PHE A 55 -14.05 -5.02 -24.65
N ASN A 56 -14.70 -3.89 -24.95
CA ASN A 56 -15.69 -3.79 -26.02
C ASN A 56 -15.07 -3.21 -27.30
N ALA A 57 -14.71 -4.09 -28.23
CA ALA A 57 -14.16 -3.78 -29.55
C ALA A 57 -15.21 -3.32 -30.58
N GLY A 58 -16.50 -3.32 -30.21
CA GLY A 58 -17.60 -2.97 -31.10
C GLY A 58 -17.81 -1.45 -31.22
N ASP A 59 -18.70 -1.07 -32.13
CA ASP A 59 -19.08 0.34 -32.39
C ASP A 59 -20.29 0.81 -31.56
N SER A 60 -20.85 -0.06 -30.73
CA SER A 60 -22.02 0.20 -29.89
C SER A 60 -21.82 -0.29 -28.46
N ALA A 61 -22.49 0.36 -27.51
CA ALA A 61 -22.40 -0.01 -26.10
C ALA A 61 -22.99 -1.40 -25.87
N GLN A 62 -22.27 -2.25 -25.13
CA GLN A 62 -22.66 -3.62 -24.82
C GLN A 62 -23.17 -3.73 -23.39
N ASN A 63 -24.42 -4.16 -23.20
CA ASN A 63 -24.99 -4.42 -21.88
C ASN A 63 -24.81 -5.91 -21.54
N LEU A 64 -24.19 -6.18 -20.39
CA LEU A 64 -23.83 -7.53 -19.95
C LEU A 64 -24.95 -8.24 -19.16
N SER A 65 -26.16 -7.67 -19.10
CA SER A 65 -27.29 -8.29 -18.41
C SER A 65 -27.56 -9.70 -18.96
N GLY A 66 -27.37 -10.70 -18.08
CA GLY A 66 -27.57 -12.11 -18.43
C GLY A 66 -26.32 -12.83 -18.93
N TYR A 67 -25.22 -12.15 -19.25
CA TYR A 67 -23.96 -12.80 -19.59
C TYR A 67 -23.37 -13.52 -18.37
N PHE A 68 -22.47 -14.47 -18.64
CA PHE A 68 -21.80 -15.26 -17.60
C PHE A 68 -20.28 -15.30 -17.77
N LEU A 69 -19.56 -15.36 -16.64
CA LEU A 69 -18.14 -15.73 -16.57
C LEU A 69 -18.01 -17.11 -15.92
N SER A 70 -17.06 -17.90 -16.41
CA SER A 70 -16.67 -19.16 -15.78
C SER A 70 -15.20 -19.49 -16.00
N ASP A 71 -14.58 -20.05 -14.96
CA ASP A 71 -13.27 -20.72 -14.97
C ASP A 71 -13.39 -22.24 -15.28
N ASP A 72 -14.61 -22.77 -15.40
CA ASP A 72 -14.92 -24.17 -15.69
C ASP A 72 -15.80 -24.27 -16.95
N PRO A 73 -15.30 -24.84 -18.06
CA PRO A 73 -16.06 -24.96 -19.30
C PRO A 73 -17.26 -25.91 -19.18
N LEU A 74 -17.35 -26.71 -18.11
CA LEU A 74 -18.49 -27.58 -17.82
C LEU A 74 -19.58 -26.87 -17.01
N VAL A 75 -19.32 -25.67 -16.50
CA VAL A 75 -20.26 -24.85 -15.71
C VAL A 75 -20.33 -23.43 -16.30
N PRO A 76 -20.82 -23.24 -17.53
CA PRO A 76 -20.78 -21.94 -18.22
C PRO A 76 -21.52 -20.81 -17.49
N GLU A 77 -22.52 -21.13 -16.66
CA GLU A 77 -23.32 -20.17 -15.89
C GLU A 77 -22.76 -19.88 -14.47
N LYS A 78 -21.46 -20.11 -14.21
CA LYS A 78 -20.86 -20.06 -12.86
C LYS A 78 -21.05 -18.71 -12.15
N TRP A 79 -20.76 -17.61 -12.83
CA TRP A 79 -20.99 -16.26 -12.33
C TRP A 79 -21.78 -15.44 -13.35
N ARG A 80 -22.82 -14.72 -12.91
CA ARG A 80 -23.72 -13.96 -13.78
C ARG A 80 -23.52 -12.47 -13.57
N PHE A 81 -23.30 -11.73 -14.64
CA PHE A 81 -23.16 -10.27 -14.60
C PHE A 81 -24.44 -9.56 -14.12
N PRO A 82 -24.31 -8.45 -13.37
CA PRO A 82 -25.39 -7.48 -13.24
C PRO A 82 -25.60 -6.71 -14.56
N SER A 83 -26.61 -5.83 -14.58
CA SER A 83 -26.86 -4.96 -15.75
C SER A 83 -25.85 -3.81 -15.82
N VAL A 84 -24.60 -4.13 -16.14
CA VAL A 84 -23.52 -3.18 -16.44
C VAL A 84 -23.36 -3.03 -17.96
N SER A 85 -22.94 -1.85 -18.42
CA SER A 85 -22.72 -1.59 -19.84
C SER A 85 -21.29 -1.11 -20.09
N ILE A 86 -20.66 -1.61 -21.15
CA ILE A 86 -19.34 -1.19 -21.62
C ILE A 86 -19.53 -0.33 -22.89
N ALA A 87 -19.04 0.90 -22.88
CA ALA A 87 -19.08 1.77 -24.06
C ALA A 87 -18.20 1.20 -25.20
N PRO A 88 -18.40 1.62 -26.47
CA PRO A 88 -17.46 1.32 -27.55
C PRO A 88 -16.03 1.72 -27.17
N GLY A 89 -15.07 0.82 -27.33
CA GLY A 89 -13.68 1.05 -26.92
C GLY A 89 -13.46 1.13 -25.40
N GLY A 90 -14.49 0.81 -24.60
CA GLY A 90 -14.41 0.83 -23.14
C GLY A 90 -13.94 -0.49 -22.55
N PHE A 91 -13.48 -0.41 -21.30
CA PHE A 91 -13.03 -1.54 -20.49
C PHE A 91 -13.91 -1.70 -19.25
N LEU A 92 -14.00 -2.93 -18.76
CA LEU A 92 -14.61 -3.26 -17.47
C LEU A 92 -13.67 -4.19 -16.71
N LEU A 93 -13.18 -3.71 -15.56
CA LEU A 93 -12.41 -4.51 -14.62
C LEU A 93 -13.34 -5.34 -13.74
N ILE A 94 -12.98 -6.61 -13.51
CA ILE A 94 -13.69 -7.54 -12.62
C ILE A 94 -12.66 -8.26 -11.76
N PHE A 95 -12.83 -8.22 -10.45
CA PHE A 95 -11.99 -8.96 -9.51
C PHE A 95 -12.43 -10.43 -9.40
N ALA A 96 -11.51 -11.35 -9.63
CA ALA A 96 -11.70 -12.78 -9.41
C ALA A 96 -11.32 -13.14 -7.97
N SER A 97 -12.19 -12.81 -7.01
CA SER A 97 -11.85 -12.78 -5.59
C SER A 97 -12.62 -13.76 -4.70
N ASP A 98 -13.61 -14.47 -5.25
CA ASP A 98 -14.59 -15.30 -4.52
C ASP A 98 -15.53 -14.52 -3.57
N LYS A 99 -15.58 -13.18 -3.67
CA LYS A 99 -16.46 -12.34 -2.83
C LYS A 99 -17.91 -12.26 -3.33
N ASP A 100 -18.18 -12.67 -4.58
CA ASP A 100 -19.51 -12.70 -5.23
C ASP A 100 -20.31 -11.37 -5.19
N ARG A 101 -19.64 -10.23 -5.41
CA ARG A 101 -20.25 -8.88 -5.42
C ARG A 101 -20.69 -8.51 -6.84
N ARG A 102 -21.94 -8.07 -6.96
CA ARG A 102 -22.61 -7.85 -8.26
C ARG A 102 -23.41 -6.55 -8.33
N ASP A 103 -23.03 -5.52 -7.58
CA ASP A 103 -23.66 -4.20 -7.76
C ASP A 103 -23.08 -3.55 -9.03
N ALA A 104 -23.95 -3.12 -9.93
CA ALA A 104 -23.52 -2.44 -11.17
C ALA A 104 -22.90 -1.06 -10.92
N ASN A 105 -22.99 -0.51 -9.70
CA ASN A 105 -22.44 0.78 -9.30
C ASN A 105 -21.23 0.64 -8.35
N SER A 106 -20.66 -0.56 -8.25
CA SER A 106 -19.48 -0.85 -7.41
C SER A 106 -18.54 -1.78 -8.15
N GLU A 107 -17.40 -2.09 -7.53
CA GLU A 107 -16.46 -3.07 -8.05
C GLU A 107 -17.14 -4.45 -8.12
N LEU A 108 -16.87 -5.17 -9.21
CA LEU A 108 -17.47 -6.47 -9.48
C LEU A 108 -16.53 -7.57 -9.01
N HIS A 109 -17.07 -8.53 -8.27
CA HIS A 109 -16.31 -9.66 -7.74
C HIS A 109 -16.96 -10.97 -8.14
N THR A 110 -16.20 -11.86 -8.78
CA THR A 110 -16.68 -13.20 -9.11
C THR A 110 -16.84 -14.07 -7.85
N ASN A 111 -17.52 -15.20 -7.99
CA ASN A 111 -17.62 -16.26 -6.97
C ASN A 111 -16.56 -17.37 -7.18
N PHE A 112 -15.42 -16.98 -7.74
CA PHE A 112 -14.25 -17.84 -7.93
C PHE A 112 -12.98 -16.99 -7.92
N LYS A 113 -11.82 -17.65 -7.92
CA LYS A 113 -10.49 -17.04 -8.10
C LYS A 113 -9.81 -17.63 -9.31
N LEU A 114 -8.77 -16.97 -9.81
CA LEU A 114 -7.99 -17.51 -10.93
C LEU A 114 -6.85 -18.40 -10.42
N SER A 115 -6.59 -19.51 -11.10
CA SER A 115 -5.46 -20.36 -10.82
C SER A 115 -4.20 -19.83 -11.50
N SER A 116 -3.19 -19.46 -10.71
CA SER A 116 -1.89 -19.02 -11.23
C SER A 116 -1.15 -20.09 -12.04
N SER A 117 -1.51 -21.38 -11.92
CA SER A 117 -0.94 -22.44 -12.76
C SER A 117 -1.48 -22.48 -14.19
N GLY A 118 -2.43 -21.62 -14.53
CA GLY A 118 -3.18 -21.63 -15.79
C GLY A 118 -4.42 -22.50 -15.74
N GLU A 119 -5.52 -22.02 -16.33
CA GLU A 119 -6.81 -22.71 -16.45
C GLU A 119 -7.65 -22.14 -17.60
N PHE A 120 -8.90 -22.59 -17.71
CA PHE A 120 -9.88 -22.03 -18.64
C PHE A 120 -10.46 -20.73 -18.07
N LEU A 121 -10.73 -19.74 -18.94
CA LEU A 121 -11.59 -18.61 -18.62
C LEU A 121 -12.48 -18.32 -19.82
N GLY A 122 -13.80 -18.26 -19.61
CA GLY A 122 -14.78 -18.06 -20.68
C GLY A 122 -15.85 -17.03 -20.32
N LEU A 123 -16.20 -16.22 -21.32
CA LEU A 123 -17.35 -15.32 -21.34
C LEU A 123 -18.46 -15.97 -22.18
N PHE A 124 -19.65 -16.12 -21.61
CA PHE A 124 -20.79 -16.76 -22.25
C PHE A 124 -21.97 -15.80 -22.42
N ALA A 125 -22.70 -15.97 -23.52
CA ALA A 125 -23.88 -15.17 -23.83
C ALA A 125 -25.06 -15.53 -22.88
N PRO A 126 -26.14 -14.74 -22.88
CA PRO A 126 -27.29 -14.97 -22.00
C PRO A 126 -28.06 -16.29 -22.21
N ASP A 127 -27.75 -17.04 -23.27
CA ASP A 127 -28.29 -18.39 -23.47
C ASP A 127 -27.57 -19.46 -22.64
N GLY A 128 -26.45 -19.13 -21.99
CA GLY A 128 -25.64 -20.06 -21.20
C GLY A 128 -24.87 -21.09 -22.03
N GLU A 129 -24.92 -21.01 -23.36
CA GLU A 129 -24.33 -22.00 -24.28
C GLU A 129 -23.33 -21.38 -25.25
N THR A 130 -23.59 -20.17 -25.74
CA THR A 130 -22.75 -19.52 -26.75
C THR A 130 -21.52 -18.89 -26.08
N VAL A 131 -20.33 -19.37 -26.43
CA VAL A 131 -19.06 -18.73 -26.07
C VAL A 131 -18.92 -17.43 -26.85
N VAL A 132 -18.80 -16.32 -26.12
CA VAL A 132 -18.55 -14.98 -26.65
C VAL A 132 -17.06 -14.80 -26.87
N ASP A 133 -16.28 -15.10 -25.83
CA ASP A 133 -14.82 -15.14 -25.88
C ASP A 133 -14.26 -16.11 -24.83
N GLN A 134 -13.04 -16.58 -25.02
CA GLN A 134 -12.38 -17.47 -24.07
C GLN A 134 -10.86 -17.46 -24.20
N ILE A 135 -10.18 -17.74 -23.08
CA ILE A 135 -8.76 -18.09 -23.05
C ILE A 135 -8.66 -19.49 -22.48
N SER A 136 -8.12 -20.43 -23.26
CA SER A 136 -8.24 -21.87 -22.96
C SER A 136 -7.02 -22.69 -23.42
N PRO A 137 -6.15 -23.11 -22.48
CA PRO A 137 -5.96 -22.48 -21.17
C PRO A 137 -5.21 -21.14 -21.32
N PHE A 138 -5.34 -20.24 -20.35
CA PHE A 138 -4.29 -19.23 -20.15
C PHE A 138 -3.07 -19.91 -19.50
N PRO A 139 -1.85 -19.43 -19.73
CA PRO A 139 -0.64 -20.09 -19.24
C PRO A 139 -0.39 -19.82 -17.74
N GLU A 140 0.69 -20.36 -17.20
CA GLU A 140 1.12 -20.05 -15.83
C GLU A 140 1.41 -18.55 -15.68
N LEU A 141 0.83 -17.93 -14.65
CA LEU A 141 1.01 -16.52 -14.31
C LEU A 141 1.81 -16.39 -13.02
N ILE A 142 2.64 -15.35 -12.97
CA ILE A 142 3.50 -15.06 -11.84
C ILE A 142 3.32 -13.60 -11.41
N ALA A 143 3.74 -13.28 -10.20
CA ALA A 143 3.63 -11.95 -9.63
C ALA A 143 4.24 -10.89 -10.57
N GLY A 144 3.51 -9.78 -10.74
CA GLY A 144 3.93 -8.63 -11.55
C GLY A 144 3.77 -8.81 -13.06
N PHE A 145 3.17 -9.90 -13.53
CA PHE A 145 2.82 -10.09 -14.94
C PHE A 145 1.34 -10.43 -15.09
N SER A 146 0.67 -9.72 -16.00
CA SER A 146 -0.65 -10.09 -16.51
C SER A 146 -0.49 -10.81 -17.87
N TYR A 147 -1.59 -11.34 -18.38
CA TYR A 147 -1.64 -12.02 -19.67
C TYR A 147 -2.90 -11.62 -20.42
N GLY A 148 -2.79 -11.41 -21.74
CA GLY A 148 -3.91 -10.90 -22.50
C GLY A 148 -3.60 -10.69 -23.97
N ILE A 149 -4.56 -10.12 -24.68
CA ILE A 149 -4.49 -9.92 -26.13
C ILE A 149 -3.59 -8.74 -26.47
N SER A 150 -2.75 -8.89 -27.48
CA SER A 150 -1.92 -7.81 -28.02
C SER A 150 -2.81 -6.70 -28.61
N GLN A 151 -2.62 -5.46 -28.17
CA GLN A 151 -3.31 -4.28 -28.69
C GLN A 151 -2.29 -3.31 -29.28
N ASN A 152 -2.45 -2.97 -30.56
CA ASN A 152 -1.62 -1.96 -31.21
C ASN A 152 -2.19 -0.57 -30.92
N ALA A 153 -2.14 -0.17 -29.65
CA ALA A 153 -2.62 1.15 -29.22
C ALA A 153 -1.77 2.26 -29.82
N ARG A 154 -2.42 3.25 -30.42
CA ARG A 154 -1.75 4.44 -30.95
C ARG A 154 -1.59 5.46 -29.84
N GLN A 155 -0.38 5.97 -29.72
CA GLN A 155 -0.08 7.10 -28.85
C GLN A 155 -0.72 8.40 -29.37
N ILE A 156 -1.39 9.12 -28.46
CA ILE A 156 -2.01 10.42 -28.65
C ILE A 156 -1.30 11.39 -27.70
N GLY A 157 -0.51 12.34 -28.24
CA GLY A 157 0.15 13.35 -27.43
C GLY A 157 -0.84 14.39 -26.92
N LEU A 158 -1.02 14.48 -25.59
CA LEU A 158 -1.94 15.43 -24.96
C LEU A 158 -1.20 16.64 -24.38
N VAL A 159 -0.09 16.39 -23.66
CA VAL A 159 0.79 17.43 -23.10
C VAL A 159 2.25 17.05 -23.41
N GLY A 160 3.01 17.98 -24.00
CA GLY A 160 4.43 17.79 -24.32
C GLY A 160 5.37 18.59 -23.41
N SER A 161 6.68 18.39 -23.57
CA SER A 161 7.73 18.97 -22.73
C SER A 161 8.00 20.47 -22.93
N GLU A 162 7.37 21.14 -23.90
CA GLU A 162 7.56 22.58 -24.18
C GLU A 162 6.23 23.29 -24.51
N VAL A 163 5.18 23.03 -23.74
CA VAL A 163 3.84 23.63 -23.96
C VAL A 163 3.56 24.76 -22.97
N PRO A 164 2.62 25.68 -23.26
CA PRO A 164 2.27 26.77 -22.35
C PRO A 164 1.88 26.26 -20.96
N ALA A 165 2.47 26.86 -19.92
CA ALA A 165 2.16 26.55 -18.52
C ALA A 165 2.04 27.85 -17.71
N ARG A 166 1.25 27.77 -16.64
CA ARG A 166 1.15 28.83 -15.63
C ARG A 166 1.49 28.30 -14.25
N ALA A 167 2.17 29.11 -13.45
CA ALA A 167 2.61 28.73 -12.12
C ALA A 167 2.29 29.80 -11.06
N LEU A 168 1.91 29.35 -9.87
CA LEU A 168 1.74 30.17 -8.69
C LEU A 168 2.34 29.46 -7.49
N VAL A 169 3.22 30.16 -6.78
CA VAL A 169 3.57 29.78 -5.40
C VAL A 169 2.55 30.46 -4.48
N PRO A 170 1.64 29.71 -3.84
CA PRO A 170 0.59 30.31 -3.03
C PRO A 170 1.17 30.85 -1.71
N THR A 171 0.56 31.92 -1.18
CA THR A 171 0.95 32.51 0.13
C THR A 171 -0.02 32.15 1.27
N ASN A 172 -1.11 31.46 0.94
CA ASN A 172 -2.15 30.98 1.86
C ASN A 172 -3.04 29.94 1.16
N GLY A 173 -3.92 29.29 1.92
CA GLY A 173 -4.81 28.23 1.43
C GLY A 173 -6.15 28.67 0.83
N ASN A 174 -6.36 29.96 0.51
CA ASN A 174 -7.68 30.47 0.12
C ASN A 174 -8.21 29.90 -1.21
N LEU A 175 -7.32 29.43 -2.09
CA LEU A 175 -7.73 28.81 -3.36
C LEU A 175 -8.36 27.43 -3.15
N GLY A 176 -8.09 26.77 -2.02
CA GLY A 176 -8.50 25.39 -1.77
C GLY A 176 -8.14 24.50 -2.96
N MET A 177 -9.12 23.73 -3.45
CA MET A 177 -8.95 22.83 -4.59
C MET A 177 -9.44 23.43 -5.92
N THR A 178 -9.98 24.66 -5.92
CA THR A 178 -10.68 25.22 -7.08
C THR A 178 -9.78 25.53 -8.27
N TRP A 179 -8.47 25.65 -8.04
CA TRP A 179 -7.48 25.98 -9.07
C TRP A 179 -7.25 24.83 -10.08
N MET A 180 -7.64 23.60 -9.74
CA MET A 180 -7.51 22.42 -10.60
C MET A 180 -8.65 22.29 -11.62
N GLU A 181 -9.70 23.11 -11.49
CA GLU A 181 -10.84 23.08 -12.41
C GLU A 181 -10.51 23.77 -13.74
N PRO A 182 -11.03 23.28 -14.89
CA PRO A 182 -10.78 23.90 -16.20
C PRO A 182 -11.17 25.38 -16.25
N GLY A 183 -12.30 25.74 -15.61
CA GLY A 183 -12.84 27.10 -15.63
C GLY A 183 -12.18 28.10 -14.67
N PHE A 184 -11.11 27.72 -13.98
CA PHE A 184 -10.40 28.61 -13.07
C PHE A 184 -9.63 29.71 -13.82
N ASP A 185 -9.75 30.95 -13.36
CA ASP A 185 -9.01 32.10 -13.89
C ASP A 185 -7.62 32.23 -13.24
N ASP A 186 -6.60 31.79 -13.96
CA ASP A 186 -5.19 31.89 -13.59
C ASP A 186 -4.45 33.00 -14.35
N SER A 187 -5.16 33.97 -14.95
CA SER A 187 -4.55 35.05 -15.73
C SER A 187 -3.56 35.92 -14.96
N GLY A 188 -3.61 35.89 -13.63
CA GLY A 188 -2.67 36.58 -12.74
C GLY A 188 -1.44 35.75 -12.34
N TRP A 189 -1.31 34.50 -12.80
CA TRP A 189 -0.19 33.62 -12.44
C TRP A 189 1.04 33.91 -13.32
N LEU A 190 2.21 33.43 -12.91
CA LEU A 190 3.39 33.45 -13.76
C LEU A 190 3.10 32.62 -15.01
N SER A 191 3.60 33.05 -16.18
CA SER A 191 3.34 32.38 -17.45
C SER A 191 4.67 32.06 -18.13
N GLY A 192 4.77 30.84 -18.65
CA GLY A 192 5.94 30.34 -19.38
C GLY A 192 5.60 29.06 -20.12
N GLN A 193 6.55 28.13 -20.19
CA GLN A 193 6.33 26.78 -20.70
C GLN A 193 6.54 25.74 -19.60
N THR A 194 6.15 24.50 -19.86
CA THR A 194 6.44 23.34 -19.02
C THR A 194 7.95 23.21 -18.74
N GLY A 195 8.29 22.69 -17.56
CA GLY A 195 9.61 22.87 -16.96
C GLY A 195 9.60 24.02 -15.95
N VAL A 196 8.71 23.92 -14.97
CA VAL A 196 8.59 24.93 -13.90
C VAL A 196 9.61 24.60 -12.82
N GLY A 197 10.47 25.53 -12.45
CA GLY A 197 11.59 25.19 -11.58
C GLY A 197 12.53 26.33 -11.22
N TYR A 198 13.60 26.00 -10.52
CA TYR A 198 14.80 26.82 -10.34
C TYR A 198 16.00 25.91 -10.04
N ASP A 199 17.23 26.40 -10.24
CA ASP A 199 18.42 25.57 -10.04
C ASP A 199 19.69 26.41 -9.82
N ARG A 200 20.25 26.28 -8.62
CA ARG A 200 21.49 26.94 -8.20
C ARG A 200 22.76 26.12 -8.46
N ASN A 201 22.62 24.82 -8.73
CA ASN A 201 23.72 23.87 -8.94
C ASN A 201 24.02 23.59 -10.42
N ALA A 202 23.14 24.05 -11.33
CA ALA A 202 23.19 23.84 -12.78
C ALA A 202 22.88 22.40 -13.24
N THR A 203 22.24 21.60 -12.40
CA THR A 203 21.77 20.24 -12.70
C THR A 203 20.58 20.22 -13.67
N TYR A 204 19.60 21.11 -13.47
CA TYR A 204 18.29 21.14 -14.16
C TYR A 204 18.12 22.30 -15.12
N ARG A 205 19.08 23.24 -15.20
CA ARG A 205 18.99 24.44 -16.06
C ARG A 205 18.53 24.19 -17.50
N GLY A 206 18.82 23.02 -18.08
CA GLY A 206 18.37 22.66 -19.43
C GLY A 206 16.89 22.29 -19.53
N LEU A 207 16.21 22.07 -18.41
CA LEU A 207 14.82 21.65 -18.30
C LEU A 207 13.88 22.79 -17.85
N ILE A 208 14.41 23.90 -17.33
CA ILE A 208 13.61 24.97 -16.72
C ILE A 208 13.26 26.04 -17.76
N ASN A 209 11.96 26.19 -18.03
CA ASN A 209 11.39 27.20 -18.93
C ASN A 209 10.45 28.18 -18.23
N LEU A 210 10.15 27.97 -16.94
CA LEU A 210 9.38 28.89 -16.10
C LEU A 210 10.00 28.95 -14.69
N ASP A 211 10.71 30.05 -14.43
CA ASP A 211 11.42 30.25 -13.16
C ASP A 211 10.47 30.68 -12.03
N VAL A 212 10.57 30.00 -10.88
CA VAL A 212 9.78 30.30 -9.66
C VAL A 212 10.67 30.54 -8.43
N GLU A 213 11.98 30.76 -8.61
CA GLU A 213 12.95 30.83 -7.51
C GLU A 213 12.57 31.91 -6.49
N ASP A 214 12.30 33.12 -6.98
CA ASP A 214 12.04 34.30 -6.15
C ASP A 214 10.77 34.17 -5.30
N GLN A 215 9.80 33.35 -5.74
CA GLN A 215 8.52 33.16 -5.05
C GLN A 215 8.51 31.91 -4.16
N MET A 216 9.29 30.87 -4.50
CA MET A 216 9.26 29.58 -3.82
C MET A 216 10.34 29.45 -2.76
N ARG A 217 11.59 29.77 -3.11
CA ARG A 217 12.75 29.40 -2.30
C ARG A 217 12.79 30.20 -0.99
N ASN A 218 12.79 29.48 0.12
CA ASN A 218 12.67 29.94 1.52
C ASN A 218 11.29 30.49 1.90
N GLU A 219 10.30 30.41 1.02
CA GLU A 219 8.98 31.00 1.23
C GLU A 219 7.89 29.92 1.32
N ASN A 220 7.89 28.93 0.42
CA ASN A 220 6.93 27.84 0.42
C ASN A 220 7.50 26.55 -0.19
N LEU A 221 6.95 25.40 0.21
CA LEU A 221 7.31 24.08 -0.28
C LEU A 221 6.54 23.67 -1.54
N ALA A 222 5.46 24.37 -1.88
CA ALA A 222 4.57 23.95 -2.97
C ALA A 222 4.46 24.99 -4.08
N CYS A 223 4.38 24.52 -5.32
CA CYS A 223 4.08 25.32 -6.51
C CYS A 223 2.85 24.74 -7.22
N PHE A 224 1.84 25.57 -7.47
CA PHE A 224 0.67 25.20 -8.26
C PHE A 224 0.98 25.44 -9.73
N ILE A 225 0.83 24.43 -10.57
CA ILE A 225 1.13 24.49 -12.01
C ILE A 225 -0.12 24.09 -12.78
N ARG A 226 -0.52 24.89 -13.77
CA ARG A 226 -1.64 24.60 -14.67
C ARG A 226 -1.17 24.56 -16.11
N ILE A 227 -1.56 23.51 -16.82
CA ILE A 227 -1.19 23.25 -18.21
C ILE A 227 -2.49 22.96 -18.97
N PRO A 228 -3.05 23.95 -19.67
CA PRO A 228 -4.23 23.73 -20.50
C PRO A 228 -3.88 22.88 -21.72
N PHE A 229 -4.78 21.97 -22.08
CA PHE A 229 -4.69 21.19 -23.31
C PHE A 229 -6.10 20.91 -23.83
N SER A 230 -6.20 20.56 -25.12
CA SER A 230 -7.50 20.27 -25.73
C SER A 230 -7.50 18.86 -26.30
N LEU A 231 -8.57 18.11 -26.04
CA LEU A 231 -8.84 16.84 -26.71
C LEU A 231 -9.68 17.13 -27.95
N GLU A 232 -9.18 16.74 -29.13
CA GLU A 232 -9.89 16.95 -30.40
C GLU A 232 -11.21 16.15 -30.46
N ASP A 233 -12.24 16.76 -31.04
CA ASP A 233 -13.55 16.13 -31.19
C ASP A 233 -13.45 14.77 -31.93
N GLY A 234 -14.05 13.73 -31.36
CA GLY A 234 -14.07 12.39 -31.95
C GLY A 234 -12.80 11.57 -31.74
N VAL A 235 -11.78 12.09 -31.04
CA VAL A 235 -10.63 11.30 -30.59
C VAL A 235 -11.02 10.52 -29.33
N SER A 236 -11.05 9.20 -29.46
CA SER A 236 -11.24 8.31 -28.31
C SER A 236 -9.88 8.01 -27.67
N VAL A 237 -9.79 8.33 -26.38
CA VAL A 237 -8.69 7.89 -25.51
C VAL A 237 -9.27 6.75 -24.67
N SER A 238 -8.48 5.72 -24.46
CA SER A 238 -8.81 4.50 -23.73
C SER A 238 -7.98 4.41 -22.44
N GLY A 239 -6.73 4.89 -22.50
CA GLY A 239 -5.80 4.94 -21.37
C GLY A 239 -4.93 6.18 -21.35
N LEU A 240 -4.32 6.44 -20.19
CA LEU A 240 -3.45 7.59 -19.96
C LEU A 240 -2.16 7.15 -19.29
N LEU A 241 -1.03 7.72 -19.73
CA LEU A 241 0.27 7.63 -19.09
C LEU A 241 0.77 9.05 -18.81
N LEU A 242 1.01 9.33 -17.53
CA LEU A 242 1.70 10.53 -17.10
C LEU A 242 3.18 10.21 -16.97
N ARG A 243 4.04 11.00 -17.63
CA ARG A 243 5.49 10.86 -17.53
C ARG A 243 6.05 12.08 -16.84
N MET A 244 6.88 11.89 -15.83
CA MET A 244 7.36 12.98 -14.99
C MET A 244 8.88 13.01 -14.93
N LYS A 245 9.44 14.20 -15.13
CA LYS A 245 10.72 14.60 -14.56
C LYS A 245 10.41 15.57 -13.43
N TYR A 246 10.80 15.23 -12.22
CA TYR A 246 10.43 16.00 -11.05
C TYR A 246 11.57 16.00 -10.03
N ASP A 247 11.74 17.12 -9.35
CA ASP A 247 12.58 17.25 -8.15
C ASP A 247 11.70 17.09 -6.92
N ASP A 248 12.20 16.37 -5.93
CA ASP A 248 11.53 16.04 -4.67
C ASP A 248 10.18 15.33 -4.82
N GLY A 249 9.08 15.98 -5.21
CA GLY A 249 7.78 15.33 -5.34
C GLY A 249 6.70 16.09 -6.12
N PHE A 250 5.59 15.41 -6.42
CA PHE A 250 4.43 16.01 -7.08
C PHE A 250 3.11 15.31 -6.76
N ILE A 251 2.00 16.03 -6.93
CA ILE A 251 0.66 15.45 -7.08
C ILE A 251 0.02 15.98 -8.36
N ALA A 252 -0.41 15.09 -9.25
CA ALA A 252 -0.99 15.43 -10.55
C ALA A 252 -2.50 15.20 -10.57
N PHE A 253 -3.21 16.11 -11.24
CA PHE A 253 -4.65 16.10 -11.39
C PHE A 253 -5.04 16.41 -12.84
N ILE A 254 -6.10 15.79 -13.32
CA ILE A 254 -6.78 16.20 -14.54
C ILE A 254 -8.18 16.67 -14.16
N ASN A 255 -8.53 17.89 -14.54
CA ASN A 255 -9.87 18.46 -14.35
C ASN A 255 -10.41 18.34 -12.91
N GLY A 256 -9.55 18.55 -11.91
CA GLY A 256 -9.90 18.45 -10.48
C GLY A 256 -9.76 17.07 -9.85
N GLN A 257 -9.51 16.01 -10.64
CA GLN A 257 -9.39 14.64 -10.15
C GLN A 257 -7.92 14.20 -10.10
N ARG A 258 -7.48 13.61 -8.99
CA ARG A 258 -6.11 13.12 -8.79
C ARG A 258 -5.86 11.93 -9.70
N ILE A 259 -4.74 11.92 -10.42
CA ILE A 259 -4.38 10.87 -11.38
C ILE A 259 -3.08 10.15 -11.04
N ALA A 260 -2.15 10.80 -10.34
CA ALA A 260 -0.86 10.23 -9.97
C ALA A 260 -0.17 11.11 -8.92
N ALA A 261 0.82 10.55 -8.22
CA ALA A 261 1.72 11.28 -7.36
C ALA A 261 3.06 10.54 -7.24
N GLY A 262 4.15 11.27 -7.00
CA GLY A 262 5.46 10.74 -6.66
C GLY A 262 6.01 11.52 -5.47
N ASN A 263 6.56 10.83 -4.47
CA ASN A 263 7.12 11.43 -3.25
C ASN A 263 6.21 12.51 -2.61
N ALA A 264 4.92 12.20 -2.49
CA ALA A 264 3.92 13.11 -1.96
C ALA A 264 3.13 12.44 -0.83
N PRO A 265 2.58 13.22 0.13
CA PRO A 265 1.80 12.65 1.21
C PRO A 265 0.47 12.12 0.68
N ASP A 266 -0.13 11.21 1.44
CA ASP A 266 -1.46 10.67 1.14
C ASP A 266 -2.51 11.78 0.98
N GLY A 267 -3.44 11.56 0.06
CA GLY A 267 -4.47 12.53 -0.31
C GLY A 267 -4.01 13.56 -1.35
N ASN A 268 -4.67 14.73 -1.34
CA ASN A 268 -4.53 15.72 -2.42
C ASN A 268 -3.58 16.89 -2.09
N GLY A 269 -2.90 16.85 -0.95
CA GLY A 269 -2.04 17.95 -0.50
C GLY A 269 -2.79 19.25 -0.17
N SER A 270 -2.01 20.27 0.18
CA SER A 270 -2.43 21.63 0.54
C SER A 270 -1.44 22.64 -0.01
N TRP A 271 -1.78 23.93 0.08
CA TRP A 271 -1.00 25.04 -0.50
C TRP A 271 0.46 25.13 -0.02
N ASN A 272 0.82 24.49 1.08
CA ASN A 272 2.18 24.46 1.64
C ASN A 272 2.65 23.04 1.97
N THR A 273 2.05 22.04 1.33
CA THR A 273 2.54 20.66 1.41
C THR A 273 3.94 20.59 0.84
N GLY A 274 4.82 19.85 1.52
CA GLY A 274 6.13 19.50 0.99
C GLY A 274 6.14 18.08 0.45
N ALA A 275 7.18 17.79 -0.33
CA ALA A 275 7.45 16.44 -0.77
C ALA A 275 7.71 15.59 0.45
N THR A 276 7.35 14.34 0.36
CA THR A 276 7.63 13.43 1.45
C THR A 276 9.07 12.98 1.43
N SER A 277 9.81 13.18 0.34
CA SER A 277 11.24 12.89 0.25
C SER A 277 11.96 13.63 -0.84
N LEU A 278 13.29 13.45 -0.81
CA LEU A 278 14.19 13.82 -1.88
C LEU A 278 14.04 12.83 -3.03
N HIS A 279 14.07 13.35 -4.26
CA HIS A 279 14.23 12.55 -5.46
C HIS A 279 15.67 12.75 -5.97
N ASP A 280 16.42 11.67 -6.25
CA ASP A 280 17.83 11.81 -6.64
C ASP A 280 17.97 12.66 -7.91
N ASP A 281 18.87 13.64 -7.90
CA ASP A 281 19.14 14.53 -9.04
C ASP A 281 19.36 13.79 -10.37
N GLY A 282 19.96 12.60 -10.32
CA GLY A 282 20.21 11.76 -11.49
C GLY A 282 18.96 11.03 -12.00
N GLU A 283 17.97 10.80 -11.13
CA GLU A 283 16.67 10.23 -11.45
C GLU A 283 15.67 11.33 -11.87
N ALA A 284 15.72 12.50 -11.22
CA ALA A 284 14.87 13.67 -11.49
C ALA A 284 14.97 14.18 -12.94
N VAL A 285 16.05 13.87 -13.66
CA VAL A 285 16.27 14.25 -15.06
C VAL A 285 15.86 13.18 -16.07
N GLU A 286 15.42 12.02 -15.62
CA GLU A 286 14.90 10.92 -16.44
C GLU A 286 13.38 10.83 -16.27
N PHE A 287 12.67 10.43 -17.32
CA PHE A 287 11.22 10.28 -17.22
C PHE A 287 10.88 9.02 -16.42
N GLU A 288 10.10 9.20 -15.37
CA GLU A 288 9.36 8.13 -14.69
C GLU A 288 7.93 8.07 -15.25
N ASP A 289 7.44 6.86 -15.48
CA ASP A 289 6.16 6.59 -16.16
C ASP A 289 5.12 6.12 -15.13
N PHE A 290 3.99 6.82 -15.05
CA PHE A 290 2.86 6.56 -14.16
C PHE A 290 1.60 6.22 -14.97
N THR A 291 1.14 4.97 -14.92
CA THR A 291 -0.12 4.54 -15.54
C THR A 291 -1.31 5.11 -14.77
N VAL A 292 -2.28 5.68 -15.48
CA VAL A 292 -3.48 6.29 -14.88
C VAL A 292 -4.67 5.34 -15.04
N ALA A 293 -5.01 4.61 -13.98
CA ALA A 293 -6.13 3.68 -13.94
C ALA A 293 -7.46 4.41 -14.26
N GLY A 294 -8.29 3.81 -15.13
CA GLY A 294 -9.53 4.43 -15.59
C GLY A 294 -9.36 5.62 -16.56
N GLY A 295 -8.12 5.91 -16.97
CA GLY A 295 -7.67 6.90 -17.96
C GLY A 295 -8.72 7.86 -18.52
N ALA A 296 -9.38 7.46 -19.62
CA ALA A 296 -10.32 8.29 -20.37
C ALA A 296 -11.40 9.00 -19.52
N ASN A 297 -11.78 8.41 -18.38
CA ASN A 297 -12.79 8.95 -17.47
C ASN A 297 -12.44 10.33 -16.89
N PHE A 298 -11.15 10.71 -16.91
CA PHE A 298 -10.69 12.02 -16.45
C PHE A 298 -10.78 13.11 -17.53
N LEU A 299 -10.90 12.72 -18.80
CA LEU A 299 -10.89 13.64 -19.94
C LEU A 299 -12.30 14.12 -20.29
N ARG A 300 -12.35 15.31 -20.89
CA ARG A 300 -13.56 15.89 -21.50
C ARG A 300 -13.25 16.24 -22.96
N GLU A 301 -14.24 16.18 -23.84
CA GLU A 301 -14.08 16.74 -25.19
C GLU A 301 -13.78 18.25 -25.10
N GLY A 302 -12.85 18.73 -25.92
CA GLY A 302 -12.41 20.12 -25.88
C GLY A 302 -11.45 20.41 -24.72
N GLU A 303 -11.72 21.49 -23.98
CA GLU A 303 -10.79 22.06 -22.99
C GLU A 303 -10.61 21.18 -21.75
N ASN A 304 -9.36 20.86 -21.45
CA ASN A 304 -8.92 20.15 -20.26
C ASN A 304 -7.78 20.92 -19.59
N VAL A 305 -7.48 20.59 -18.33
CA VAL A 305 -6.31 21.10 -17.63
C VAL A 305 -5.60 19.99 -16.88
N LEU A 306 -4.30 19.83 -17.16
CA LEU A 306 -3.39 19.10 -16.29
C LEU A 306 -2.91 20.07 -15.22
N SER A 307 -3.20 19.76 -13.98
CA SER A 307 -2.84 20.56 -12.81
C SER A 307 -1.87 19.77 -11.95
N ILE A 308 -0.75 20.38 -11.57
CA ILE A 308 0.28 19.72 -10.78
C ILE A 308 0.60 20.57 -9.56
N LEU A 309 0.52 19.94 -8.40
CA LEU A 309 1.11 20.45 -7.18
C LEU A 309 2.56 19.95 -7.14
N GLY A 310 3.50 20.79 -7.55
CA GLY A 310 4.93 20.50 -7.44
C GLY A 310 5.41 20.77 -6.03
N LEU A 311 6.27 19.91 -5.49
CA LEU A 311 6.64 19.88 -4.08
C LEU A 311 8.16 19.88 -3.93
N ASN A 312 8.67 20.66 -2.99
CA ASN A 312 10.02 20.52 -2.44
C ASN A 312 9.96 19.84 -1.08
N ASP A 313 11.01 19.09 -0.72
CA ASP A 313 11.14 18.46 0.60
C ASP A 313 11.40 19.53 1.69
N ASN A 314 12.14 20.59 1.34
CA ASN A 314 12.53 21.64 2.28
C ASN A 314 12.48 23.05 1.70
N LEU A 315 12.23 24.03 2.57
CA LEU A 315 12.09 25.44 2.18
C LEU A 315 13.37 26.01 1.57
N GLY A 316 14.54 25.51 1.98
CA GLY A 316 15.82 26.04 1.59
C GLY A 316 16.43 25.43 0.33
N SER A 317 15.70 24.56 -0.37
CA SER A 317 16.24 23.73 -1.46
C SER A 317 17.03 24.56 -2.47
N SER A 318 18.07 23.96 -3.03
CA SER A 318 18.91 24.58 -4.06
C SER A 318 18.25 24.59 -5.42
N ASP A 319 17.23 23.75 -5.59
CA ASP A 319 16.68 23.32 -6.85
C ASP A 319 15.19 22.96 -6.70
N PHE A 320 14.55 22.91 -7.86
CA PHE A 320 13.18 22.46 -8.08
C PHE A 320 13.01 22.26 -9.59
N VAL A 321 12.39 21.18 -10.03
CA VAL A 321 11.91 21.06 -11.41
C VAL A 321 10.64 20.22 -11.46
N ILE A 322 9.66 20.64 -12.26
CA ILE A 322 8.47 19.87 -12.60
C ILE A 322 8.25 19.97 -14.10
N LEU A 323 8.44 18.85 -14.78
CA LEU A 323 8.28 18.72 -16.22
C LEU A 323 7.44 17.47 -16.55
N PRO A 324 6.14 17.64 -16.82
CA PRO A 324 5.26 16.56 -17.23
C PRO A 324 5.24 16.34 -18.75
N GLU A 325 4.97 15.11 -19.14
CA GLU A 325 4.32 14.76 -20.41
C GLU A 325 3.05 13.96 -20.10
N LEU A 326 1.97 14.22 -20.82
CA LEU A 326 0.74 13.44 -20.75
C LEU A 326 0.46 12.81 -22.09
N VAL A 327 0.31 11.49 -22.06
CA VAL A 327 0.13 10.66 -23.23
C VAL A 327 -1.19 9.92 -23.08
N GLY A 328 -2.07 10.04 -24.07
CA GLY A 328 -3.21 9.16 -24.23
C GLY A 328 -2.90 7.99 -25.15
N PHE A 329 -3.68 6.93 -25.02
CA PHE A 329 -3.70 5.82 -25.95
C PHE A 329 -5.12 5.65 -26.47
N ASP A 330 -5.30 5.36 -27.75
CA ASP A 330 -6.60 4.84 -28.20
C ASP A 330 -6.79 3.40 -27.71
N ALA A 331 -7.92 2.79 -28.03
CA ALA A 331 -8.22 1.42 -27.62
C ALA A 331 -7.37 0.36 -28.35
N GLY A 332 -6.58 0.78 -29.36
CA GLY A 332 -5.75 -0.08 -30.20
C GLY A 332 -6.53 -1.02 -31.11
N GLU A 333 -5.89 -1.40 -32.21
CA GLU A 333 -6.37 -2.54 -33.00
C GLU A 333 -5.91 -3.84 -32.32
N LEU A 334 -6.86 -4.72 -32.07
CA LEU A 334 -6.62 -6.02 -31.45
C LEU A 334 -5.94 -6.97 -32.45
N ASN A 335 -4.88 -7.61 -32.00
CA ASN A 335 -4.29 -8.75 -32.69
C ASN A 335 -4.82 -10.05 -32.07
N ARG A 336 -5.97 -10.54 -32.56
CA ARG A 336 -6.66 -11.74 -32.04
C ARG A 336 -5.87 -13.04 -32.18
N ASP A 337 -4.79 -13.04 -32.96
CA ASP A 337 -3.91 -14.19 -33.13
C ASP A 337 -2.72 -14.15 -32.17
N GLU A 338 -2.61 -13.14 -31.30
CA GLU A 338 -1.44 -12.91 -30.45
C GLU A 338 -1.85 -12.57 -29.01
N MET A 339 -1.54 -13.49 -28.11
CA MET A 339 -1.66 -13.32 -26.66
C MET A 339 -0.25 -13.20 -26.07
N LEU A 340 -0.03 -12.22 -25.19
CA LEU A 340 1.27 -11.89 -24.62
C LEU A 340 1.17 -11.79 -23.10
N TYR A 341 2.34 -11.89 -22.45
CA TYR A 341 2.48 -11.44 -21.07
C TYR A 341 2.78 -9.95 -21.04
N PHE A 342 2.25 -9.23 -20.07
CA PHE A 342 2.55 -7.81 -19.88
C PHE A 342 3.34 -7.62 -18.58
N PRO A 343 4.62 -7.19 -18.67
CA PRO A 343 5.43 -6.86 -17.49
C PRO A 343 5.00 -5.55 -16.80
N GLN A 344 4.06 -4.83 -17.41
CA GLN A 344 3.39 -3.66 -16.89
C GLN A 344 1.89 -3.84 -17.20
N PRO A 345 1.11 -4.37 -16.25
CA PRO A 345 -0.32 -4.55 -16.46
C PRO A 345 -1.05 -3.21 -16.64
N THR A 346 -2.17 -3.21 -17.33
CA THR A 346 -2.87 -1.98 -17.76
C THR A 346 -4.36 -1.96 -17.42
N PRO A 347 -4.75 -2.18 -16.15
CA PRO A 347 -6.17 -2.23 -15.78
C PRO A 347 -6.90 -0.92 -16.14
N GLY A 348 -7.98 -1.07 -16.89
CA GLY A 348 -8.83 -0.01 -17.41
C GLY A 348 -8.28 0.68 -18.66
N SER A 349 -7.36 0.08 -19.41
CA SER A 349 -6.67 0.69 -20.56
C SER A 349 -6.22 -0.34 -21.59
N ALA A 350 -5.90 0.10 -22.80
CA ALA A 350 -5.35 -0.81 -23.81
C ALA A 350 -3.98 -1.36 -23.39
N ASN A 351 -3.78 -2.66 -23.63
CA ASN A 351 -2.54 -3.35 -23.33
C ASN A 351 -1.33 -2.69 -23.99
N LEU A 352 -0.27 -2.45 -23.20
CA LEU A 352 1.03 -1.98 -23.68
C LEU A 352 1.81 -3.11 -24.39
N PRO A 353 2.91 -2.82 -25.11
CA PRO A 353 3.72 -3.86 -25.73
C PRO A 353 4.15 -4.96 -24.75
N GLY A 354 3.67 -6.18 -25.00
CA GLY A 354 3.95 -7.36 -24.19
C GLY A 354 5.20 -8.13 -24.61
N VAL A 355 5.42 -9.24 -23.92
CA VAL A 355 6.49 -10.21 -24.16
C VAL A 355 5.88 -11.58 -24.47
N SER A 356 6.54 -12.34 -25.34
CA SER A 356 6.03 -13.61 -25.86
C SER A 356 5.97 -14.73 -24.81
N GLY A 357 6.70 -14.58 -23.71
CA GLY A 357 6.83 -15.61 -22.69
C GLY A 357 7.51 -15.12 -21.42
N ILE A 358 7.42 -15.96 -20.40
CA ILE A 358 8.16 -15.82 -19.15
C ILE A 358 9.21 -16.92 -19.08
N THR A 359 10.42 -16.56 -18.68
CA THR A 359 11.53 -17.50 -18.44
C THR A 359 12.00 -17.45 -16.99
N LEU A 360 12.79 -18.43 -16.57
CA LEU A 360 13.30 -18.49 -15.22
C LEU A 360 14.22 -17.30 -14.91
N PRO A 361 14.11 -16.71 -13.69
CA PRO A 361 14.99 -15.63 -13.27
C PRO A 361 16.45 -16.09 -13.19
N PRO A 362 17.40 -15.16 -13.37
CA PRO A 362 18.80 -15.46 -13.15
C PRO A 362 19.08 -15.62 -11.65
N GLU A 363 20.04 -16.47 -11.30
CA GLU A 363 20.60 -16.53 -9.95
C GLU A 363 21.74 -15.53 -9.81
N VAL A 364 21.78 -14.81 -8.68
CA VAL A 364 22.84 -13.84 -8.37
C VAL A 364 23.52 -14.22 -7.07
N ALA A 365 24.84 -14.41 -7.15
CA ALA A 365 25.70 -14.70 -6.02
C ALA A 365 26.80 -13.63 -5.84
N PRO A 366 27.18 -13.27 -4.59
CA PRO A 366 26.58 -13.76 -3.34
C PRO A 366 25.18 -13.18 -3.05
N ALA A 367 24.52 -13.68 -2.01
CA ALA A 367 23.26 -13.12 -1.54
C ALA A 367 23.41 -11.66 -1.06
N SER A 368 22.30 -10.94 -0.97
CA SER A 368 22.25 -9.57 -0.45
C SER A 368 22.77 -9.49 0.98
N GLY A 369 23.39 -8.38 1.35
CA GLY A 369 23.89 -8.15 2.70
C GLY A 369 25.15 -7.29 2.72
N VAL A 370 25.92 -7.42 3.80
CA VAL A 370 27.15 -6.66 4.00
C VAL A 370 28.35 -7.34 3.32
N ILE A 371 29.23 -6.54 2.73
CA ILE A 371 30.48 -7.00 2.12
C ILE A 371 31.68 -6.31 2.77
N SER A 372 32.77 -7.05 2.97
CA SER A 372 33.97 -6.56 3.68
C SER A 372 35.14 -6.19 2.77
N GLY A 373 34.93 -6.19 1.46
CA GLY A 373 35.91 -5.82 0.45
C GLY A 373 35.37 -6.09 -0.95
N ASN A 374 36.24 -5.94 -1.96
CA ASN A 374 35.87 -6.21 -3.34
C ASN A 374 35.29 -7.62 -3.47
N THR A 375 34.06 -7.70 -3.95
CA THR A 375 33.30 -8.94 -4.07
C THR A 375 33.02 -9.20 -5.55
N GLN A 376 33.19 -10.43 -6.01
CA GLN A 376 32.81 -10.82 -7.36
C GLN A 376 31.35 -11.22 -7.36
N MET A 377 30.52 -10.44 -8.04
CA MET A 377 29.16 -10.81 -8.35
C MET A 377 29.14 -11.70 -9.58
N VAL A 378 28.53 -12.87 -9.44
CA VAL A 378 28.30 -13.82 -10.53
C VAL A 378 26.81 -13.93 -10.76
N ILE A 379 26.41 -13.82 -12.03
CA ILE A 379 25.03 -14.00 -12.46
C ILE A 379 24.98 -15.23 -13.36
N THR A 380 24.13 -16.20 -13.02
CA THR A 380 23.94 -17.43 -13.78
C THR A 380 22.49 -17.53 -14.24
N SER A 381 22.28 -18.16 -15.39
CA SER A 381 20.95 -18.53 -15.87
C SER A 381 21.00 -19.98 -16.33
N GLU A 382 19.92 -20.71 -16.09
CA GLU A 382 19.75 -22.07 -16.59
C GLU A 382 19.53 -22.09 -18.10
N SER A 383 19.11 -20.97 -18.69
CA SER A 383 18.90 -20.85 -20.12
C SER A 383 20.23 -20.68 -20.87
N PRO A 384 20.55 -21.56 -21.84
CA PRO A 384 21.76 -21.45 -22.64
C PRO A 384 21.72 -20.31 -23.66
N THR A 385 20.54 -19.74 -23.92
CA THR A 385 20.31 -18.63 -24.86
C THR A 385 20.13 -17.29 -24.17
N ALA A 386 20.09 -17.26 -22.84
CA ALA A 386 19.85 -16.07 -22.05
C ALA A 386 20.82 -14.92 -22.37
N VAL A 387 20.24 -13.75 -22.64
CA VAL A 387 20.94 -12.47 -22.56
C VAL A 387 20.61 -11.85 -21.21
N ILE A 388 21.54 -11.99 -20.27
CA ILE A 388 21.42 -11.39 -18.94
C ILE A 388 21.77 -9.90 -19.01
N ARG A 389 20.88 -9.05 -18.49
CA ARG A 389 21.06 -7.59 -18.36
C ARG A 389 21.03 -7.21 -16.88
N TYR A 390 21.79 -6.17 -16.52
CA TYR A 390 21.80 -5.66 -15.15
C TYR A 390 22.01 -4.15 -15.07
N THR A 391 21.61 -3.58 -13.94
CA THR A 391 21.84 -2.20 -13.50
C THR A 391 22.54 -2.23 -12.14
N THR A 392 23.17 -1.12 -11.74
CA THR A 392 23.91 -1.03 -10.46
C THR A 392 23.44 0.11 -9.55
N ASN A 393 22.41 0.83 -9.99
CA ASN A 393 21.79 1.96 -9.31
C ASN A 393 20.38 1.64 -8.78
N GLY A 394 19.86 0.43 -9.00
CA GLY A 394 18.52 0.03 -8.56
C GLY A 394 17.41 0.25 -9.58
N SER A 395 17.69 0.74 -10.79
CA SER A 395 16.66 0.83 -11.83
C SER A 395 16.33 -0.54 -12.45
N PRO A 396 15.08 -0.82 -12.86
CA PRO A 396 14.73 -2.05 -13.56
C PRO A 396 15.56 -2.24 -14.86
N PRO A 397 16.08 -3.45 -15.15
CA PRO A 397 16.84 -3.67 -16.38
C PRO A 397 15.95 -3.71 -17.61
N THR A 398 16.38 -3.03 -18.68
CA THR A 398 15.80 -3.10 -20.03
C THR A 398 16.71 -3.90 -20.96
N SER A 399 16.22 -4.16 -22.17
CA SER A 399 17.01 -4.79 -23.24
C SER A 399 18.25 -3.96 -23.64
N ASN A 400 18.28 -2.66 -23.29
CA ASN A 400 19.38 -1.73 -23.53
C ASN A 400 20.35 -1.60 -22.35
N SER A 401 20.01 -2.12 -21.17
CA SER A 401 20.88 -2.08 -19.98
C SER A 401 22.19 -2.85 -20.19
N THR A 402 23.13 -2.74 -19.26
CA THR A 402 24.45 -3.38 -19.39
C THR A 402 24.31 -4.90 -19.54
N ARG A 403 24.92 -5.47 -20.58
CA ARG A 403 24.97 -6.92 -20.80
C ARG A 403 25.99 -7.56 -19.86
N TYR A 404 25.57 -8.57 -19.13
CA TYR A 404 26.47 -9.40 -18.34
C TYR A 404 27.34 -10.27 -19.26
N SER A 405 28.66 -10.24 -19.05
CA SER A 405 29.64 -10.97 -19.87
C SER A 405 30.68 -11.76 -19.04
N GLY A 406 30.57 -11.70 -17.71
CA GLY A 406 31.47 -12.34 -16.77
C GLY A 406 31.37 -11.68 -15.39
N PRO A 407 32.09 -12.20 -14.38
CA PRO A 407 32.04 -11.69 -13.01
C PRO A 407 32.24 -10.17 -12.93
N VAL A 408 31.37 -9.50 -12.16
CA VAL A 408 31.38 -8.05 -11.95
C VAL A 408 31.93 -7.77 -10.56
N THR A 409 32.93 -6.89 -10.46
CA THR A 409 33.51 -6.51 -9.16
C THR A 409 32.65 -5.44 -8.49
N ILE A 410 32.11 -5.75 -7.33
CA ILE A 410 31.41 -4.82 -6.44
C ILE A 410 32.43 -4.27 -5.42
N SER A 411 32.70 -2.97 -5.46
CA SER A 411 33.70 -2.29 -4.61
C SER A 411 33.14 -1.17 -3.74
N SER A 412 31.84 -0.93 -3.80
CA SER A 412 31.10 0.05 -2.99
C SER A 412 29.72 -0.51 -2.65
N SER A 413 28.95 0.17 -1.80
CA SER A 413 27.54 -0.16 -1.64
C SER A 413 26.83 -0.01 -3.00
N SER A 414 25.96 -0.95 -3.36
CA SER A 414 25.30 -0.97 -4.68
C SER A 414 23.96 -1.70 -4.64
N ARG A 415 23.01 -1.19 -5.42
CA ARG A 415 21.70 -1.80 -5.69
C ARG A 415 21.74 -2.42 -7.08
N ILE A 416 21.82 -3.74 -7.14
CA ILE A 416 21.85 -4.48 -8.39
C ILE A 416 20.45 -4.95 -8.72
N ARG A 417 20.01 -4.72 -9.95
CA ARG A 417 18.84 -5.41 -10.50
C ARG A 417 19.25 -6.13 -11.77
N THR A 418 18.72 -7.34 -11.98
CA THR A 418 19.04 -8.15 -13.16
C THR A 418 17.81 -8.86 -13.70
N ARG A 419 17.80 -9.10 -15.02
CA ARG A 419 16.72 -9.75 -15.75
C ARG A 419 17.30 -10.50 -16.96
N VAL A 420 16.70 -11.63 -17.31
CA VAL A 420 17.00 -12.39 -18.53
C VAL A 420 16.12 -11.90 -19.67
N PHE A 421 16.71 -11.79 -20.86
CA PHE A 421 16.03 -11.57 -22.13
C PHE A 421 16.37 -12.71 -23.08
N GLU A 422 15.36 -13.40 -23.61
CA GLU A 422 15.52 -14.49 -24.57
C GLU A 422 15.42 -13.98 -26.02
N PRO A 423 16.05 -14.68 -26.99
CA PRO A 423 15.93 -14.33 -28.41
C PRO A 423 14.50 -14.40 -28.96
N ASP A 424 13.61 -15.18 -28.34
CA ASP A 424 12.21 -15.34 -28.74
C ASP A 424 11.30 -14.23 -28.20
N GLY A 425 11.84 -13.29 -27.41
CA GLY A 425 11.11 -12.19 -26.78
C GLY A 425 10.71 -12.45 -25.33
N SER A 426 10.92 -13.67 -24.80
CA SER A 426 10.60 -13.99 -23.41
C SER A 426 11.51 -13.24 -22.43
N VAL A 427 10.98 -12.92 -21.25
CA VAL A 427 11.76 -12.26 -20.19
C VAL A 427 11.55 -12.95 -18.84
N SER A 428 12.50 -12.80 -17.92
CA SER A 428 12.30 -13.24 -16.55
C SER A 428 11.70 -12.15 -15.66
N PRO A 429 11.21 -12.47 -14.46
CA PRO A 429 11.13 -11.51 -13.36
C PRO A 429 12.47 -10.80 -13.12
N THR A 430 12.39 -9.60 -12.57
CA THR A 430 13.57 -8.90 -12.07
C THR A 430 14.04 -9.56 -10.78
N VAL A 431 15.35 -9.66 -10.59
CA VAL A 431 15.97 -10.09 -9.34
C VAL A 431 16.85 -8.97 -8.81
N SER A 432 16.61 -8.55 -7.57
CA SER A 432 17.43 -7.58 -6.87
C SER A 432 18.48 -8.21 -5.95
N ARG A 433 19.65 -7.57 -5.88
CA ARG A 433 20.67 -7.78 -4.85
C ARG A 433 21.18 -6.46 -4.34
N SER A 434 21.28 -6.33 -3.03
CA SER A 434 21.80 -5.13 -2.38
C SER A 434 23.03 -5.47 -1.56
N TYR A 435 24.13 -4.79 -1.85
CA TYR A 435 25.39 -4.97 -1.15
C TYR A 435 25.74 -3.71 -0.37
N ILE A 436 26.07 -3.85 0.91
CA ILE A 436 26.48 -2.75 1.80
C ILE A 436 27.96 -2.90 2.12
N MET A 437 28.79 -1.95 1.70
CA MET A 437 30.23 -2.02 1.94
C MET A 437 30.60 -1.64 3.38
N LEU A 438 31.32 -2.51 4.08
CA LEU A 438 31.80 -2.29 5.45
C LEU A 438 33.13 -1.56 5.51
N ALA A 439 33.16 -0.48 6.30
CA ALA A 439 34.40 0.13 6.78
C ALA A 439 35.18 -0.84 7.69
N SER A 440 36.49 -0.68 7.74
CA SER A 440 37.39 -1.57 8.50
C SER A 440 37.07 -1.63 10.00
N ASN A 441 36.53 -0.55 10.58
CA ASN A 441 36.21 -0.43 12.00
C ASN A 441 34.96 -1.21 12.45
N VAL A 442 34.16 -1.79 11.53
CA VAL A 442 32.96 -2.56 11.87
C VAL A 442 33.01 -4.03 11.44
N ARG A 443 33.99 -4.45 10.63
CA ARG A 443 34.10 -5.83 10.12
C ARG A 443 34.16 -6.90 11.22
N ASN A 444 34.76 -6.57 12.35
CA ASN A 444 34.90 -7.46 13.50
C ASN A 444 33.80 -7.31 14.55
N PHE A 445 32.71 -6.61 14.23
CA PHE A 445 31.56 -6.45 15.10
C PHE A 445 31.00 -7.80 15.57
N ARG A 446 30.60 -7.89 16.84
CA ARG A 446 29.98 -9.05 17.46
C ARG A 446 28.90 -8.61 18.45
N SER A 447 27.76 -9.29 18.46
CA SER A 447 26.71 -9.12 19.48
C SER A 447 26.18 -10.47 19.97
N THR A 448 25.37 -10.48 21.02
CA THR A 448 24.58 -11.65 21.47
C THR A 448 23.11 -11.53 21.11
N ILE A 449 22.69 -10.40 20.53
CA ILE A 449 21.34 -10.17 20.03
C ILE A 449 21.37 -9.94 18.51
N PRO A 450 20.23 -10.08 17.81
CA PRO A 450 20.15 -9.79 16.39
C PRO A 450 20.64 -8.38 16.04
N VAL A 451 21.16 -8.22 14.83
CA VAL A 451 21.61 -6.92 14.30
C VAL A 451 20.88 -6.63 13.01
N VAL A 452 20.29 -5.46 12.94
CA VAL A 452 19.61 -4.92 11.77
C VAL A 452 20.52 -3.87 11.13
N VAL A 453 20.81 -4.05 9.85
CA VAL A 453 21.58 -3.12 9.03
C VAL A 453 20.64 -2.51 8.01
N ILE A 454 20.59 -1.19 7.95
CA ILE A 454 19.80 -0.43 6.99
C ILE A 454 20.74 0.48 6.19
N ASP A 455 20.51 0.58 4.88
CA ASP A 455 21.20 1.52 4.00
C ASP A 455 20.18 2.16 3.04
N SER A 456 20.14 3.48 2.97
CA SER A 456 19.31 4.23 1.99
C SER A 456 20.06 4.55 0.69
N PHE A 457 21.30 4.08 0.56
CA PHE A 457 22.16 4.28 -0.62
C PHE A 457 22.39 5.75 -1.01
N GLY A 458 22.26 6.67 -0.05
CA GLY A 458 22.39 8.10 -0.31
C GLY A 458 21.07 8.87 -0.35
N GLY A 459 19.92 8.21 -0.14
CA GLY A 459 18.61 8.86 -0.08
C GLY A 459 18.40 9.87 1.07
N GLY A 460 19.43 10.14 1.88
CA GLY A 460 19.39 11.22 2.86
C GLY A 460 18.56 10.92 4.11
N GLY A 461 17.96 11.96 4.67
CA GLY A 461 17.17 11.87 5.90
C GLY A 461 15.87 11.08 5.69
N VAL A 462 15.44 10.36 6.72
CA VAL A 462 14.16 9.64 6.65
C VAL A 462 13.01 10.58 7.03
N PRO A 463 11.97 10.72 6.19
CA PRO A 463 10.83 11.60 6.45
C PRO A 463 9.83 10.98 7.42
N SER A 464 8.76 11.71 7.79
CA SER A 464 7.69 11.22 8.68
C SER A 464 6.36 10.90 7.98
N GLY A 465 6.20 11.35 6.73
CA GLY A 465 4.95 11.23 5.96
C GLY A 465 4.89 9.96 5.12
N SER A 466 5.78 9.84 4.14
CA SER A 466 5.91 8.66 3.25
C SER A 466 6.94 7.68 3.75
N PHE A 467 6.88 6.49 3.16
CA PHE A 467 7.99 5.56 3.15
C PHE A 467 8.97 5.87 2.02
N GLU A 468 10.25 5.78 2.34
CA GLU A 468 11.34 5.89 1.39
C GLU A 468 12.00 4.56 1.11
N GLU A 469 12.46 4.36 -0.12
CA GLU A 469 13.20 3.15 -0.44
C GLU A 469 14.49 3.09 0.39
N ALA A 470 14.65 1.96 1.07
CA ALA A 470 15.90 1.54 1.66
C ALA A 470 16.06 0.03 1.49
N PHE A 471 17.20 -0.48 1.97
CA PHE A 471 17.43 -1.91 2.08
C PHE A 471 17.72 -2.26 3.54
N MET A 472 17.16 -3.37 3.98
CA MET A 472 17.40 -3.92 5.31
C MET A 472 17.95 -5.34 5.23
N ALA A 473 18.98 -5.62 6.04
CA ALA A 473 19.49 -6.95 6.30
C ALA A 473 19.52 -7.25 7.80
N ILE A 474 19.03 -8.41 8.19
CA ILE A 474 18.97 -8.90 9.57
C ILE A 474 19.98 -10.05 9.72
N TYR A 475 20.80 -9.95 10.77
CA TYR A 475 21.76 -10.97 11.16
C TYR A 475 21.38 -11.49 12.54
N GLU A 476 21.14 -12.79 12.66
CA GLU A 476 20.79 -13.42 13.93
C GLU A 476 22.00 -14.15 14.57
N PRO A 477 21.98 -14.36 15.91
CA PRO A 477 23.07 -15.07 16.57
C PRO A 477 23.18 -16.52 16.10
N ILE A 478 24.34 -16.91 15.57
CA ILE A 478 24.70 -18.31 15.33
C ILE A 478 25.60 -18.74 16.49
N ASP A 479 25.26 -19.84 17.16
CA ASP A 479 25.93 -20.31 18.39
C ASP A 479 26.04 -19.22 19.47
N GLY A 480 24.99 -18.39 19.59
CA GLY A 480 24.90 -17.30 20.56
C GLY A 480 25.67 -16.03 20.20
N ARG A 481 26.20 -15.91 18.98
CA ARG A 481 26.91 -14.71 18.52
C ARG A 481 26.46 -14.24 17.13
N THR A 482 26.07 -12.97 17.04
CA THR A 482 25.79 -12.29 15.78
C THR A 482 27.08 -11.72 15.20
N SER A 483 27.28 -11.83 13.89
CA SER A 483 28.45 -11.28 13.19
C SER A 483 28.13 -10.99 11.72
N PHE A 484 28.77 -9.94 11.17
CA PHE A 484 28.78 -9.66 9.73
C PHE A 484 29.63 -10.63 8.89
N ALA A 485 30.26 -11.62 9.51
CA ALA A 485 30.92 -12.72 8.79
C ALA A 485 29.93 -13.84 8.39
N SER A 486 28.73 -13.82 8.95
CA SER A 486 27.65 -14.75 8.63
C SER A 486 26.73 -14.14 7.58
N GLU A 487 26.00 -14.97 6.84
CA GLU A 487 24.95 -14.50 5.93
C GLU A 487 23.79 -13.88 6.73
N ALA A 488 23.10 -12.91 6.13
CA ALA A 488 21.88 -12.37 6.69
C ALA A 488 20.79 -13.46 6.69
N THR A 489 20.03 -13.58 7.78
CA THR A 489 18.87 -14.49 7.84
C THR A 489 17.68 -13.95 7.08
N LEU A 490 17.62 -12.63 6.92
CA LEU A 490 16.64 -11.93 6.08
C LEU A 490 17.30 -10.71 5.44
N ALA A 491 17.03 -10.48 4.17
CA ALA A 491 17.51 -9.34 3.42
C ALA A 491 16.46 -8.93 2.39
N SER A 492 15.95 -7.70 2.49
CA SER A 492 14.88 -7.22 1.60
C SER A 492 14.98 -5.73 1.33
N ARG A 493 14.43 -5.31 0.19
CA ARG A 493 14.03 -3.93 -0.03
C ARG A 493 12.92 -3.60 0.98
N ILE A 494 12.94 -2.36 1.44
CA ILE A 494 11.97 -1.86 2.41
C ILE A 494 11.58 -0.43 2.06
N GLY A 495 10.35 -0.06 2.39
CA GLY A 495 9.98 1.30 2.72
C GLY A 495 10.42 1.63 4.15
N ILE A 496 10.96 2.81 4.39
CA ILE A 496 11.25 3.31 5.75
C ILE A 496 10.71 4.71 5.97
N LYS A 497 10.08 4.93 7.13
CA LYS A 497 9.69 6.26 7.60
C LYS A 497 9.93 6.46 9.08
N THR A 498 10.13 7.69 9.51
CA THR A 498 10.14 8.05 10.93
C THR A 498 8.71 8.01 11.47
N ARG A 499 8.59 7.66 12.75
CA ARG A 499 7.27 7.58 13.41
C ARG A 499 7.31 8.13 14.84
N GLY A 500 6.12 8.54 15.28
CA GLY A 500 5.85 8.97 16.65
C GLY A 500 5.54 10.47 16.73
N SER A 501 4.38 10.80 17.30
CA SER A 501 3.90 12.19 17.37
C SER A 501 4.76 13.06 18.29
N SER A 502 4.84 12.72 19.59
CA SER A 502 5.63 13.49 20.56
C SER A 502 7.11 13.13 20.61
N THR A 503 7.51 12.11 19.85
CA THR A 503 8.84 11.49 19.91
C THR A 503 9.63 11.59 18.60
N GLY A 504 9.01 12.03 17.50
CA GLY A 504 9.64 12.11 16.18
C GLY A 504 10.86 13.03 16.10
N GLY A 505 10.89 14.11 16.90
CA GLY A 505 12.01 15.07 16.93
C GLY A 505 13.20 14.68 17.83
N ARG A 506 13.34 13.40 18.20
CA ARG A 506 14.44 12.93 19.07
C ARG A 506 15.65 12.51 18.25
N ASP A 507 16.86 12.69 18.79
CA ASP A 507 18.10 12.20 18.18
C ASP A 507 18.06 10.70 17.87
N LYS A 508 17.40 9.93 18.73
CA LYS A 508 17.12 8.51 18.51
C LYS A 508 15.67 8.33 18.08
N VAL A 509 15.47 8.28 16.77
CA VAL A 509 14.17 8.20 16.12
C VAL A 509 13.68 6.74 16.11
N SER A 510 12.36 6.56 16.15
CA SER A 510 11.71 5.28 15.86
C SER A 510 11.28 5.24 14.40
N TYR A 511 11.33 4.06 13.78
CA TYR A 511 10.99 3.90 12.36
C TYR A 511 9.78 2.98 12.18
N GLY A 512 8.90 3.31 11.25
CA GLY A 512 8.03 2.35 10.57
C GLY A 512 8.78 1.76 9.38
N LEU A 513 8.56 0.48 9.12
CA LEU A 513 9.16 -0.27 8.03
C LEU A 513 8.07 -1.00 7.26
N GLU A 514 8.14 -1.00 5.94
CA GLU A 514 7.34 -1.84 5.05
C GLU A 514 8.29 -2.71 4.23
N PHE A 515 8.05 -4.01 4.14
CA PHE A 515 8.82 -4.86 3.23
C PHE A 515 8.27 -4.73 1.82
N TRP A 516 9.17 -4.54 0.86
CA TRP A 516 8.80 -4.32 -0.53
C TRP A 516 9.34 -5.38 -1.47
N ASP A 517 8.55 -5.70 -2.49
CA ASP A 517 8.93 -6.57 -3.59
C ASP A 517 9.77 -5.83 -4.65
N GLU A 518 9.82 -6.37 -5.88
CA GLU A 518 10.56 -5.78 -6.99
C GLU A 518 9.87 -4.53 -7.59
N ASN A 519 8.59 -4.34 -7.32
CA ASN A 519 7.78 -3.23 -7.84
C ASN A 519 7.54 -2.13 -6.78
N ASN A 520 8.15 -2.26 -5.59
CA ASN A 520 7.90 -1.39 -4.42
C ASN A 520 6.56 -1.65 -3.74
N GLU A 521 5.96 -2.80 -3.99
CA GLU A 521 4.68 -3.17 -3.39
C GLU A 521 4.91 -3.99 -2.10
N ASP A 522 3.97 -3.87 -1.17
CA ASP A 522 4.02 -4.56 0.11
C ASP A 522 4.15 -6.09 -0.06
N THR A 523 5.05 -6.69 0.69
CA THR A 523 5.27 -8.13 0.67
C THR A 523 5.58 -8.69 2.04
N ASP A 524 5.00 -9.84 2.35
CA ASP A 524 5.08 -10.41 3.69
C ASP A 524 6.39 -11.17 3.94
N PHE A 525 7.02 -10.89 5.08
CA PHE A 525 8.16 -11.69 5.58
C PHE A 525 8.01 -12.03 7.06
N SER A 526 8.73 -13.07 7.50
CA SER A 526 8.83 -13.52 8.89
C SER A 526 10.16 -13.13 9.56
N PRO A 527 10.36 -11.85 9.96
CA PRO A 527 11.59 -11.44 10.63
C PRO A 527 11.66 -11.97 12.06
N LEU A 528 12.83 -12.48 12.46
CA LEU A 528 13.18 -12.83 13.84
C LEU A 528 12.22 -13.86 14.48
N GLY A 529 11.64 -14.74 13.66
CA GLY A 529 10.70 -15.77 14.07
C GLY A 529 9.32 -15.26 14.49
N MET A 530 8.95 -14.03 14.10
CA MET A 530 7.59 -13.52 14.21
C MET A 530 6.78 -13.84 12.94
N PRO A 531 5.46 -14.01 13.01
CA PRO A 531 4.62 -14.29 11.85
C PRO A 531 4.73 -13.26 10.75
N GLU A 532 4.37 -13.70 9.56
CA GLU A 532 4.47 -12.97 8.31
C GLU A 532 3.66 -11.65 8.35
N GLU A 533 4.27 -10.59 7.81
CA GLU A 533 3.69 -9.27 7.54
C GLU A 533 4.69 -8.43 6.71
N SER A 534 4.20 -7.46 5.96
CA SER A 534 4.91 -6.34 5.36
C SER A 534 5.31 -5.28 6.40
N ASP A 535 4.49 -5.08 7.44
CA ASP A 535 4.42 -3.83 8.19
C ASP A 535 5.00 -3.92 9.63
N TRP A 536 6.13 -3.25 9.89
CA TRP A 536 6.96 -3.41 11.10
C TRP A 536 7.42 -2.11 11.74
N ILE A 537 7.97 -2.22 12.95
CA ILE A 537 8.42 -1.08 13.75
C ILE A 537 9.81 -1.34 14.32
N LEU A 538 10.72 -0.38 14.13
CA LEU A 538 11.93 -0.23 14.94
C LEU A 538 11.70 0.82 16.02
N TYR A 539 11.38 0.38 17.23
CA TYR A 539 11.15 1.27 18.37
C TYR A 539 12.47 1.69 19.04
N GLY A 540 12.78 2.97 18.92
CA GLY A 540 13.95 3.62 19.51
C GLY A 540 13.65 4.17 20.89
N ALA A 541 13.74 3.33 21.93
CA ALA A 541 13.60 3.78 23.32
C ALA A 541 14.62 4.88 23.66
N TYR A 542 14.17 5.95 24.32
CA TYR A 542 14.95 7.16 24.56
C TYR A 542 14.79 7.70 26.00
N ASN A 543 14.33 8.94 26.18
CA ASN A 543 14.35 9.62 27.47
C ASN A 543 13.30 9.09 28.46
N PHE A 544 12.06 8.80 28.02
CA PHE A 544 11.05 8.22 28.92
C PHE A 544 11.36 6.76 29.24
N ASP A 545 11.71 5.97 28.20
CA ASP A 545 12.12 4.59 28.38
C ASP A 545 13.64 4.34 28.41
N ARG A 546 14.31 4.79 29.47
CA ARG A 546 15.75 4.51 29.66
C ARG A 546 16.08 3.04 29.95
N ALA A 547 15.07 2.24 30.28
CA ALA A 547 15.25 0.81 30.56
C ALA A 547 15.15 -0.04 29.28
N HIS A 548 14.65 0.51 28.17
CA HIS A 548 14.32 -0.18 26.91
C HIS A 548 13.27 -1.29 27.04
N LEU A 549 12.76 -1.56 28.25
CA LEU A 549 12.01 -2.75 28.58
C LEU A 549 10.52 -2.48 28.79
N ARG A 550 10.06 -1.24 28.90
CA ARG A 550 8.71 -0.96 29.42
C ARG A 550 7.62 -1.45 28.47
N ASN A 551 7.75 -1.15 27.19
CA ASN A 551 6.89 -1.69 26.14
C ASN A 551 7.02 -3.23 26.05
N PRO A 552 8.22 -3.80 25.78
CA PRO A 552 8.40 -5.25 25.70
C PRO A 552 7.86 -6.04 26.90
N LEU A 553 8.08 -5.56 28.13
CA LEU A 553 7.64 -6.22 29.36
C LEU A 553 6.13 -6.30 29.43
N ILE A 554 5.43 -5.17 29.27
CA ILE A 554 3.97 -5.16 29.43
C ILE A 554 3.29 -5.89 28.25
N TYR A 555 3.86 -5.84 27.04
CA TYR A 555 3.40 -6.63 25.90
C TYR A 555 3.53 -8.13 26.14
N GLU A 556 4.65 -8.57 26.72
CA GLU A 556 4.84 -9.97 27.11
C GLU A 556 3.87 -10.41 28.19
N LEU A 557 3.69 -9.60 29.24
CA LEU A 557 2.73 -9.91 30.31
C LEU A 557 1.29 -9.98 29.78
N SER A 558 0.91 -9.12 28.84
CA SER A 558 -0.40 -9.19 28.18
C SER A 558 -0.63 -10.53 27.49
N ARG A 559 0.35 -10.99 26.70
CA ARG A 559 0.27 -12.30 26.03
C ARG A 559 0.15 -13.44 27.03
N GLN A 560 0.91 -13.40 28.12
CA GLN A 560 0.80 -14.38 29.21
C GLN A 560 -0.52 -14.30 29.98
N CYS A 561 -1.20 -13.17 29.98
CA CYS A 561 -2.57 -13.01 30.48
C CYS A 561 -3.64 -13.47 29.47
N GLY A 562 -3.25 -13.96 28.29
CA GLY A 562 -4.15 -14.46 27.25
C GLY A 562 -4.69 -13.37 26.33
N ARG A 563 -4.07 -12.18 26.29
CA ARG A 563 -4.47 -11.06 25.42
C ARG A 563 -3.38 -10.75 24.42
N TRP A 564 -3.72 -10.71 23.13
CA TRP A 564 -2.76 -10.36 22.10
C TRP A 564 -2.14 -8.98 22.36
N ALA A 565 -0.83 -8.89 22.17
CA ALA A 565 -0.06 -7.67 22.18
C ALA A 565 1.18 -7.88 21.31
N ALA A 566 1.66 -6.80 20.69
CA ALA A 566 2.78 -6.83 19.75
C ALA A 566 3.99 -7.59 20.31
N ARG A 567 4.45 -8.61 19.59
CA ARG A 567 5.70 -9.31 19.86
C ARG A 567 6.87 -8.39 19.60
N THR A 568 7.92 -8.60 20.37
CA THR A 568 9.11 -7.76 20.34
C THR A 568 10.38 -8.60 20.35
N ARG A 569 11.43 -8.08 19.71
CA ARG A 569 12.79 -8.61 19.74
C ARG A 569 13.78 -7.47 19.87
N PHE A 570 14.66 -7.55 20.86
CA PHE A 570 15.76 -6.59 20.95
C PHE A 570 16.76 -6.81 19.84
N CYS A 571 17.18 -5.74 19.19
CA CYS A 571 18.20 -5.76 18.16
C CYS A 571 19.14 -4.57 18.29
N GLU A 572 20.35 -4.72 17.78
CA GLU A 572 21.23 -3.59 17.51
C GLU A 572 20.98 -3.06 16.09
N VAL A 573 21.03 -1.74 15.90
CA VAL A 573 20.78 -1.12 14.60
C VAL A 573 22.01 -0.37 14.09
N TYR A 574 22.36 -0.62 12.83
CA TYR A 574 23.20 0.24 12.02
C TYR A 574 22.36 0.85 10.90
N PHE A 575 22.45 2.16 10.69
CA PHE A 575 21.72 2.83 9.61
C PHE A 575 22.62 3.85 8.91
N ASN A 576 23.00 3.55 7.66
CA ASN A 576 23.69 4.46 6.77
C ASN A 576 22.69 5.20 5.88
N THR A 577 22.72 6.53 5.94
CA THR A 577 21.85 7.39 5.12
C THR A 577 22.60 8.06 3.95
N GLY A 578 23.91 7.86 3.86
CA GLY A 578 24.75 8.45 2.82
C GLY A 578 25.29 7.41 1.84
N SER A 579 25.94 7.86 0.77
CA SER A 579 26.51 7.00 -0.29
C SER A 579 27.82 6.29 0.09
N GLY A 580 28.30 6.48 1.33
CA GLY A 580 29.57 5.95 1.82
C GLY A 580 29.50 4.50 2.32
N THR A 581 30.60 4.02 2.90
CA THR A 581 30.65 2.70 3.55
C THR A 581 29.99 2.72 4.93
N LEU A 582 29.32 1.63 5.31
CA LEU A 582 28.80 1.43 6.66
C LEU A 582 29.95 1.40 7.68
N SER A 583 29.92 2.29 8.67
CA SER A 583 30.97 2.42 9.69
C SER A 583 30.39 2.53 11.10
N SER A 584 31.25 2.60 12.11
CA SER A 584 30.81 2.76 13.51
C SER A 584 30.02 4.05 13.76
N SER A 585 30.15 5.08 12.92
CA SER A 585 29.33 6.31 12.99
C SER A 585 27.86 6.06 12.67
N HIS A 586 27.55 4.96 11.99
CA HIS A 586 26.20 4.58 11.60
C HIS A 586 25.49 3.72 12.64
N TYR A 587 26.16 3.38 13.75
CA TYR A 587 25.53 2.68 14.86
C TYR A 587 24.45 3.56 15.51
N ARG A 588 23.26 3.00 15.74
CA ARG A 588 22.10 3.68 16.35
C ARG A 588 21.74 3.12 17.73
N GLY A 589 22.45 2.09 18.20
CA GLY A 589 22.20 1.48 19.51
C GLY A 589 21.14 0.38 19.47
N ILE A 590 20.61 0.06 20.65
CA ILE A 590 19.61 -1.00 20.84
C ILE A 590 18.20 -0.48 20.53
N TYR A 591 17.47 -1.21 19.71
CA TYR A 591 16.07 -1.00 19.37
C TYR A 591 15.24 -2.21 19.79
N SER A 592 13.92 -2.02 19.86
CA SER A 592 12.97 -3.14 19.87
C SER A 592 12.33 -3.23 18.49
N PHE A 593 12.67 -4.27 17.74
CA PHE A 593 11.95 -4.66 16.53
C PHE A 593 10.60 -5.24 16.98
N MET A 594 9.48 -4.71 16.48
CA MET A 594 8.16 -5.10 16.95
C MET A 594 7.09 -5.02 15.87
N GLU A 595 6.03 -5.77 16.11
CA GLU A 595 4.82 -5.80 15.29
C GLU A 595 4.06 -4.46 15.35
N LYS A 596 3.48 -4.06 14.21
CA LYS A 596 2.45 -3.02 14.13
C LYS A 596 1.08 -3.59 14.54
N ILE A 597 0.29 -2.83 15.30
CA ILE A 597 -1.08 -3.22 15.60
C ILE A 597 -1.92 -3.10 14.33
N LYS A 598 -2.36 -4.23 13.79
CA LYS A 598 -3.25 -4.35 12.62
C LYS A 598 -4.17 -5.56 12.80
N ARG A 599 -5.23 -5.62 12.00
CA ARG A 599 -6.06 -6.82 11.85
C ARG A 599 -5.21 -7.97 11.29
N GLY A 600 -5.48 -9.19 11.72
CA GLY A 600 -4.82 -10.38 11.19
C GLY A 600 -5.00 -11.57 12.12
N THR A 601 -4.96 -12.78 11.55
CA THR A 601 -5.17 -14.04 12.28
C THR A 601 -4.11 -14.28 13.37
N ASP A 602 -2.87 -13.87 13.12
CA ASP A 602 -1.77 -13.89 14.09
C ASP A 602 -1.63 -12.57 14.89
N ARG A 603 -2.60 -11.65 14.73
CA ARG A 603 -2.63 -10.31 15.30
C ARG A 603 -3.95 -10.03 16.04
N VAL A 604 -4.63 -8.94 15.69
CA VAL A 604 -6.00 -8.68 16.17
C VAL A 604 -6.95 -9.42 15.24
N ASP A 605 -7.34 -10.61 15.65
CA ASP A 605 -8.20 -11.50 14.87
C ASP A 605 -9.66 -11.05 15.00
N ILE A 606 -10.09 -10.19 14.09
CA ILE A 606 -11.49 -9.76 13.95
C ILE A 606 -11.95 -9.92 12.51
N THR A 607 -13.26 -10.06 12.34
CA THR A 607 -13.88 -10.18 11.03
C THR A 607 -13.66 -8.90 10.23
N GLU A 608 -13.24 -9.03 8.98
CA GLU A 608 -13.04 -7.88 8.08
C GLU A 608 -14.36 -7.14 7.77
N LEU A 609 -14.28 -5.82 7.66
CA LEU A 609 -15.38 -4.94 7.28
C LEU A 609 -15.00 -4.09 6.06
N SER A 610 -15.39 -4.55 4.87
CA SER A 610 -15.31 -3.77 3.63
C SER A 610 -16.23 -2.56 3.58
N SER A 611 -15.94 -1.63 2.68
CA SER A 611 -16.80 -0.49 2.35
C SER A 611 -18.18 -0.91 1.81
N GLY A 612 -18.29 -2.06 1.14
CA GLY A 612 -19.57 -2.62 0.67
C GLY A 612 -20.54 -3.07 1.79
N HIS A 613 -20.03 -3.37 2.99
CA HIS A 613 -20.85 -3.85 4.12
C HIS A 613 -21.63 -2.71 4.80
N THR A 614 -22.76 -2.31 4.22
CA THR A 614 -23.55 -1.13 4.66
C THR A 614 -24.83 -1.46 5.42
N SER A 615 -25.13 -2.75 5.64
CA SER A 615 -26.31 -3.23 6.36
C SER A 615 -26.00 -4.39 7.31
N GLU A 616 -26.94 -4.70 8.19
CA GLU A 616 -26.83 -5.88 9.06
C GLU A 616 -27.07 -7.18 8.27
N PRO A 617 -26.37 -8.28 8.63
CA PRO A 617 -25.49 -8.41 9.82
C PRO A 617 -24.06 -7.89 9.66
N GLU A 618 -23.60 -7.60 8.44
CA GLU A 618 -22.18 -7.37 8.13
C GLU A 618 -21.63 -6.10 8.81
N ILE A 619 -22.40 -5.01 8.79
CA ILE A 619 -22.08 -3.71 9.40
C ILE A 619 -21.90 -3.77 10.92
N SER A 620 -22.29 -4.87 11.57
CA SER A 620 -22.33 -4.94 13.02
C SER A 620 -20.95 -5.05 13.69
N GLY A 621 -19.86 -5.17 12.92
CA GLY A 621 -18.51 -5.21 13.45
C GLY A 621 -17.44 -5.40 12.38
N GLY A 622 -16.21 -5.57 12.86
CA GLY A 622 -14.98 -5.43 12.06
C GLY A 622 -14.32 -4.06 12.20
N TYR A 623 -14.64 -3.33 13.27
CA TYR A 623 -14.06 -2.02 13.55
C TYR A 623 -12.90 -2.15 14.55
N MET A 624 -11.69 -1.80 14.14
CA MET A 624 -10.58 -1.45 15.03
C MET A 624 -10.53 0.07 15.21
N LEU A 625 -10.43 0.50 16.45
CA LEU A 625 -10.55 1.91 16.83
C LEU A 625 -9.49 2.25 17.88
N LYS A 626 -9.15 3.54 17.98
CA LYS A 626 -8.31 4.07 19.05
C LYS A 626 -8.88 5.33 19.68
N ILE A 627 -8.59 5.54 20.96
CA ILE A 627 -8.67 6.85 21.61
C ILE A 627 -7.22 7.35 21.70
N ASP A 628 -6.89 8.31 20.84
CA ASP A 628 -5.57 8.91 20.78
C ASP A 628 -5.63 10.30 20.13
N ARG A 629 -4.48 10.96 19.99
CA ARG A 629 -4.33 12.16 19.17
C ARG A 629 -4.62 11.83 17.70
N SER A 630 -5.18 12.80 16.96
CA SER A 630 -5.27 12.70 15.50
C SER A 630 -3.87 12.68 14.90
N ASP A 631 -3.62 11.73 14.02
CA ASP A 631 -2.51 11.85 13.08
C ASP A 631 -2.86 12.92 12.01
N PRO A 632 -1.88 13.51 11.31
CA PRO A 632 -2.18 14.45 10.23
C PRO A 632 -3.13 13.83 9.19
N GLY A 633 -4.27 14.47 8.93
CA GLY A 633 -5.32 13.94 8.05
C GLY A 633 -6.49 13.26 8.78
N ASP A 634 -6.26 12.70 9.97
CA ASP A 634 -7.30 12.02 10.75
C ASP A 634 -8.36 12.98 11.30
N ARG A 635 -9.63 12.72 10.96
CA ARG A 635 -10.78 13.47 11.49
C ARG A 635 -11.39 12.73 12.67
N GLY A 636 -11.49 11.41 12.58
CA GLY A 636 -12.16 10.54 13.53
C GLY A 636 -13.64 10.90 13.74
N PHE A 637 -14.20 10.47 14.86
CA PHE A 637 -15.57 10.85 15.23
C PHE A 637 -15.74 11.03 16.73
N SER A 638 -16.82 11.70 17.10
CA SER A 638 -17.24 11.83 18.49
C SER A 638 -18.44 10.93 18.76
N ALA A 639 -18.33 10.06 19.76
CA ALA A 639 -19.44 9.24 20.26
C ALA A 639 -19.23 8.91 21.73
N ALA A 640 -20.32 8.68 22.47
CA ALA A 640 -20.26 8.29 23.88
C ALA A 640 -19.39 9.21 24.77
N GLY A 641 -19.30 10.50 24.43
CA GLY A 641 -18.48 11.48 25.16
C GLY A 641 -16.96 11.34 24.93
N ARG A 642 -16.53 10.60 23.90
CA ARG A 642 -15.13 10.41 23.51
C ARG A 642 -14.87 10.88 22.10
N SER A 643 -13.62 11.26 21.85
CA SER A 643 -13.07 11.41 20.51
C SER A 643 -12.39 10.10 20.14
N ILE A 644 -12.88 9.44 19.10
CA ILE A 644 -12.46 8.11 18.65
C ILE A 644 -11.83 8.26 17.25
N ARG A 645 -10.82 7.46 16.95
CA ARG A 645 -10.13 7.41 15.66
C ARG A 645 -10.27 6.03 15.05
N TRP A 646 -10.29 6.01 13.71
CA TRP A 646 -10.30 4.81 12.91
C TRP A 646 -8.90 4.20 12.89
N VAL A 647 -8.82 2.88 13.01
CA VAL A 647 -7.57 2.12 12.82
C VAL A 647 -7.72 1.22 11.61
N ASP A 648 -8.81 0.45 11.58
CA ASP A 648 -9.25 -0.43 10.50
C ASP A 648 -10.79 -0.55 10.52
N PRO A 649 -11.52 -0.37 9.40
CA PRO A 649 -11.04 0.22 8.14
C PRO A 649 -10.53 1.66 8.33
N LYS A 650 -9.77 2.19 7.35
CA LYS A 650 -9.31 3.59 7.38
C LYS A 650 -10.48 4.54 7.16
N GLU A 651 -10.35 5.76 7.69
CA GLU A 651 -11.46 6.71 7.73
C GLU A 651 -12.06 7.04 6.36
N ASP A 652 -11.20 7.16 5.34
CA ASP A 652 -11.63 7.50 3.98
C ASP A 652 -12.40 6.35 3.31
N ASP A 653 -12.20 5.11 3.78
CA ASP A 653 -12.89 3.92 3.28
C ASP A 653 -14.21 3.63 4.02
N VAL A 654 -14.54 4.40 5.07
CA VAL A 654 -15.74 4.19 5.88
C VAL A 654 -16.95 4.90 5.24
N PRO A 655 -17.94 4.15 4.71
CA PRO A 655 -19.17 4.74 4.21
C PRO A 655 -20.00 5.37 5.33
N SER A 656 -20.85 6.33 4.94
CA SER A 656 -21.73 7.04 5.88
C SER A 656 -22.64 6.12 6.71
N ALA A 657 -23.08 4.99 6.16
CA ALA A 657 -23.87 3.98 6.85
C ALA A 657 -23.11 3.37 8.03
N GLN A 658 -21.88 2.90 7.79
CA GLN A 658 -21.00 2.33 8.81
C GLN A 658 -20.67 3.34 9.90
N ALA A 659 -20.27 4.55 9.50
CA ALA A 659 -19.97 5.64 10.42
C ALA A 659 -21.17 6.00 11.31
N THR A 660 -22.38 5.96 10.75
CA THR A 660 -23.62 6.21 11.50
C THR A 660 -23.94 5.06 12.46
N TRP A 661 -23.83 3.81 11.98
CA TRP A 661 -24.11 2.62 12.78
C TRP A 661 -23.22 2.56 14.02
N ILE A 662 -21.90 2.67 13.85
CA ILE A 662 -20.96 2.56 14.98
C ILE A 662 -21.11 3.71 15.98
N ARG A 663 -21.36 4.94 15.51
CA ARG A 663 -21.66 6.09 16.39
C ARG A 663 -22.90 5.84 17.24
N ASN A 664 -23.97 5.32 16.62
CA ASN A 664 -25.19 4.98 17.33
C ASN A 664 -24.97 3.85 18.33
N TYR A 665 -24.19 2.83 17.98
CA TYR A 665 -23.81 1.74 18.89
C TYR A 665 -23.11 2.28 20.14
N PHE A 666 -22.09 3.13 19.99
CA PHE A 666 -21.41 3.76 21.12
C PHE A 666 -22.33 4.65 21.95
N ASN A 667 -23.19 5.46 21.32
CA ASN A 667 -24.15 6.30 22.03
C ASN A 667 -25.17 5.48 22.83
N SER A 668 -25.61 4.34 22.29
CA SER A 668 -26.47 3.38 23.00
C SER A 668 -25.75 2.76 24.19
N PHE A 669 -24.49 2.34 24.03
CA PHE A 669 -23.63 1.89 25.14
C PHE A 669 -23.55 2.96 26.24
N SER A 670 -23.21 4.20 25.91
CA SER A 670 -23.10 5.29 26.87
C SER A 670 -24.43 5.56 27.60
N SER A 671 -25.55 5.50 26.87
CA SER A 671 -26.88 5.66 27.46
C SER A 671 -27.19 4.52 28.45
N ALA A 672 -26.83 3.28 28.11
CA ALA A 672 -27.01 2.13 28.99
C ALA A 672 -26.14 2.21 30.24
N LEU A 673 -24.86 2.58 30.09
CA LEU A 673 -23.90 2.73 31.19
C LEU A 673 -24.29 3.83 32.18
N ASN A 674 -24.80 4.96 31.67
CA ASN A 674 -25.18 6.10 32.51
C ASN A 674 -26.64 6.05 32.98
N GLY A 675 -27.43 5.09 32.49
CA GLY A 675 -28.84 4.95 32.81
C GLY A 675 -29.12 4.42 34.23
N ALA A 676 -30.39 4.51 34.65
CA ALA A 676 -30.83 4.01 35.96
C ALA A 676 -30.68 2.49 36.10
N ASN A 677 -30.76 1.75 34.99
CA ASN A 677 -30.66 0.28 34.95
C ASN A 677 -29.27 -0.21 34.55
N PHE A 678 -28.21 0.59 34.71
CA PHE A 678 -26.89 0.25 34.15
C PHE A 678 -26.32 -1.12 34.59
N ARG A 679 -26.71 -1.61 35.77
CA ARG A 679 -26.32 -2.94 36.30
C ARG A 679 -27.17 -4.10 35.80
N ASP A 680 -28.26 -3.84 35.07
CA ASP A 680 -29.11 -4.89 34.53
C ASP A 680 -28.33 -5.67 33.44
N PRO A 681 -28.27 -7.01 33.49
CA PRO A 681 -27.45 -7.79 32.57
C PRO A 681 -27.96 -7.78 31.12
N VAL A 682 -29.20 -7.36 30.88
CA VAL A 682 -29.83 -7.33 29.55
C VAL A 682 -30.03 -5.89 29.08
N ARG A 683 -30.41 -4.99 29.98
CA ARG A 683 -30.77 -3.58 29.67
C ARG A 683 -29.67 -2.58 30.01
N GLY A 684 -28.69 -3.00 30.79
CA GLY A 684 -27.54 -2.20 31.22
C GLY A 684 -26.38 -2.26 30.22
N TYR A 685 -25.17 -1.98 30.70
CA TYR A 685 -24.00 -1.91 29.82
C TYR A 685 -23.47 -3.29 29.39
N ALA A 686 -23.84 -4.37 30.10
CA ALA A 686 -23.24 -5.69 29.92
C ALA A 686 -23.30 -6.27 28.49
N PRO A 687 -24.36 -6.07 27.68
CA PRO A 687 -24.37 -6.52 26.28
C PRO A 687 -23.39 -5.80 25.34
N TYR A 688 -22.84 -4.66 25.77
CA TYR A 688 -21.99 -3.82 24.94
C TYR A 688 -20.50 -4.04 25.15
N VAL A 689 -20.09 -4.72 26.23
CA VAL A 689 -18.68 -4.81 26.62
C VAL A 689 -18.26 -6.24 26.93
N ASP A 690 -17.10 -6.66 26.43
CA ASP A 690 -16.44 -7.85 26.96
C ASP A 690 -15.78 -7.49 28.29
N LYS A 691 -16.47 -7.76 29.41
CA LYS A 691 -16.00 -7.33 30.74
C LYS A 691 -14.59 -7.83 31.07
N ALA A 692 -14.20 -9.01 30.55
CA ALA A 692 -12.87 -9.57 30.80
C ALA A 692 -11.77 -8.74 30.13
N SER A 693 -11.92 -8.33 28.86
CA SER A 693 -10.91 -7.55 28.14
C SER A 693 -10.71 -6.18 28.76
N TRP A 694 -11.81 -5.55 29.19
CA TRP A 694 -11.78 -4.27 29.90
C TRP A 694 -11.03 -4.39 31.23
N VAL A 695 -11.33 -5.41 32.03
CA VAL A 695 -10.63 -5.67 33.30
C VAL A 695 -9.14 -5.96 33.07
N ASP A 696 -8.79 -6.82 32.12
CA ASP A 696 -7.41 -7.20 31.82
C ASP A 696 -6.59 -5.99 31.34
N HIS A 697 -7.16 -5.20 30.41
CA HIS A 697 -6.56 -3.96 29.93
C HIS A 697 -6.33 -2.96 31.06
N HIS A 698 -7.29 -2.82 31.96
CA HIS A 698 -7.18 -1.93 33.12
C HIS A 698 -6.09 -2.38 34.09
N ILE A 699 -6.06 -3.67 34.44
CA ILE A 699 -5.05 -4.24 35.35
C ILE A 699 -3.64 -4.00 34.82
N LEU A 700 -3.38 -4.24 33.53
CA LEU A 700 -2.05 -4.07 32.93
C LEU A 700 -1.60 -2.61 32.95
N ASN A 701 -2.50 -1.67 32.64
CA ASN A 701 -2.22 -0.24 32.70
C ASN A 701 -1.99 0.26 34.13
N VAL A 702 -2.79 -0.19 35.09
CA VAL A 702 -2.66 0.14 36.51
C VAL A 702 -1.36 -0.43 37.09
N LEU A 703 -1.00 -1.66 36.71
CA LEU A 703 0.24 -2.31 37.14
C LEU A 703 1.47 -1.52 36.70
N ALA A 704 1.49 -1.09 35.44
CA ALA A 704 2.58 -0.27 34.90
C ALA A 704 2.54 1.18 35.40
N LYS A 705 1.37 1.62 35.89
CA LYS A 705 1.06 3.02 36.16
C LYS A 705 1.29 3.89 34.91
N ASN A 706 0.73 3.45 33.78
CA ASN A 706 0.83 4.16 32.50
C ASN A 706 0.09 5.52 32.59
N VAL A 707 0.84 6.60 32.41
CA VAL A 707 0.34 7.98 32.61
C VAL A 707 -0.77 8.36 31.64
N ASP A 708 -0.75 7.80 30.43
CA ASP A 708 -1.66 8.14 29.34
C ASP A 708 -2.83 7.14 29.19
N ALA A 709 -2.82 6.05 29.97
CA ALA A 709 -3.83 5.00 29.92
C ALA A 709 -5.26 5.54 29.88
N LEU A 710 -6.16 4.87 29.15
CA LEU A 710 -7.60 5.19 29.07
C LEU A 710 -7.95 6.53 28.40
N ARG A 711 -7.01 7.49 28.33
CA ARG A 711 -7.15 8.84 27.78
C ARG A 711 -6.54 8.98 26.39
N LEU A 712 -5.39 8.35 26.17
CA LEU A 712 -4.64 8.28 24.91
C LEU A 712 -4.07 6.86 24.74
N SER A 713 -3.43 6.59 23.60
CA SER A 713 -2.73 5.33 23.31
C SER A 713 -3.57 4.07 23.59
N THR A 714 -4.88 4.18 23.42
CA THR A 714 -5.84 3.13 23.81
C THR A 714 -6.50 2.54 22.58
N TYR A 715 -6.17 1.30 22.25
CA TYR A 715 -6.83 0.53 21.19
C TYR A 715 -7.96 -0.31 21.75
N PHE A 716 -8.99 -0.50 20.93
CA PHE A 716 -10.13 -1.37 21.18
C PHE A 716 -10.77 -1.74 19.85
N TYR A 717 -11.60 -2.76 19.85
CA TYR A 717 -12.30 -3.19 18.64
C TYR A 717 -13.71 -3.64 18.94
N LYS A 718 -14.50 -3.75 17.86
CA LYS A 718 -15.87 -4.23 17.86
C LYS A 718 -16.01 -5.26 16.74
N ASP A 719 -15.88 -6.52 17.09
CA ASP A 719 -16.04 -7.62 16.13
C ASP A 719 -17.52 -7.85 15.79
N ARG A 720 -17.77 -8.49 14.64
CA ARG A 720 -19.11 -8.73 14.09
C ARG A 720 -19.96 -9.51 15.09
N ASN A 721 -21.14 -8.98 15.40
CA ASN A 721 -22.05 -9.51 16.43
C ASN A 721 -21.46 -9.62 17.87
N GLY A 722 -20.21 -9.25 18.11
CA GLY A 722 -19.56 -9.27 19.44
C GLY A 722 -19.80 -7.99 20.25
N PRO A 723 -19.32 -7.90 21.50
CA PRO A 723 -19.26 -6.65 22.26
C PRO A 723 -18.00 -5.82 21.93
N ILE A 724 -17.84 -4.66 22.57
CA ILE A 724 -16.58 -3.88 22.53
C ILE A 724 -15.53 -4.56 23.39
N GLU A 725 -14.37 -4.83 22.81
CA GLU A 725 -13.21 -5.40 23.50
C GLU A 725 -12.08 -4.39 23.60
N PHE A 726 -11.50 -4.24 24.79
CA PHE A 726 -10.36 -3.35 25.00
C PHE A 726 -9.04 -4.07 24.78
N GLY A 727 -8.10 -3.35 24.15
CA GLY A 727 -6.84 -3.89 23.70
C GLY A 727 -6.74 -3.91 22.16
N PRO A 728 -5.56 -4.21 21.62
CA PRO A 728 -4.33 -4.52 22.34
C PRO A 728 -3.75 -3.35 23.13
N ILE A 729 -2.98 -3.65 24.17
CA ILE A 729 -2.29 -2.64 24.97
C ILE A 729 -1.17 -1.96 24.16
N TRP A 730 -0.93 -0.67 24.41
CA TRP A 730 0.05 0.12 23.65
C TRP A 730 0.68 1.25 24.49
N ASP A 731 1.92 1.61 24.13
CA ASP A 731 2.63 2.84 24.57
C ASP A 731 2.81 3.01 26.09
N PHE A 732 3.77 2.25 26.64
CA PHE A 732 4.15 2.21 28.06
C PHE A 732 5.49 2.89 28.33
N ASP A 733 6.00 3.74 27.42
CA ASP A 733 7.29 4.40 27.63
C ASP A 733 7.27 5.36 28.84
N ARG A 734 6.12 5.99 29.09
CA ARG A 734 5.78 6.83 30.26
C ARG A 734 5.11 6.01 31.37
N SER A 735 5.84 5.07 31.91
CA SER A 735 5.36 4.21 33.00
C SER A 735 6.50 3.74 33.89
N MET A 736 6.20 3.14 35.05
CA MET A 736 7.20 2.54 35.93
C MET A 736 8.38 3.49 36.29
N ASN A 737 8.06 4.64 36.88
CA ASN A 737 9.02 5.66 37.32
C ASN A 737 9.93 6.16 36.18
N SER A 738 9.29 6.53 35.08
CA SER A 738 9.88 7.18 33.91
C SER A 738 10.34 8.61 34.22
N THR A 739 11.04 9.24 33.28
CA THR A 739 11.42 10.66 33.41
C THR A 739 10.24 11.62 33.20
N ASP A 740 9.04 11.13 32.89
CA ASP A 740 7.82 11.95 32.83
C ASP A 740 7.42 12.44 34.24
N GLY A 741 7.68 11.63 35.27
CA GLY A 741 7.53 11.99 36.68
C GLY A 741 6.13 11.81 37.24
N ARG A 742 5.07 11.85 36.41
CA ARG A 742 3.68 11.60 36.87
C ARG A 742 3.46 10.17 37.37
N ASP A 743 4.34 9.25 37.00
CA ASP A 743 4.34 7.84 37.37
C ASP A 743 5.27 7.48 38.54
N ASP A 744 5.91 8.45 39.19
CA ASP A 744 6.96 8.20 40.21
C ASP A 744 6.44 7.76 41.60
N ASN A 745 5.19 8.05 41.94
CA ASN A 745 4.60 7.73 43.24
C ASN A 745 3.74 6.44 43.22
N PRO A 746 4.25 5.28 43.65
CA PRO A 746 3.51 4.02 43.62
C PRO A 746 2.42 3.90 44.70
N THR A 747 2.17 4.94 45.51
CA THR A 747 1.12 4.91 46.55
C THR A 747 -0.16 5.66 46.16
N THR A 748 -0.22 6.23 44.95
CA THR A 748 -1.35 7.05 44.48
C THR A 748 -1.77 6.63 43.06
N TRP A 749 -3.07 6.42 42.86
CA TRP A 749 -3.68 6.04 41.58
C TRP A 749 -4.68 7.09 41.04
N ASN A 750 -4.82 8.21 41.74
CA ASN A 750 -5.34 9.44 41.16
C ASN A 750 -4.18 10.12 40.42
N GLY A 751 -4.23 10.17 39.08
CA GLY A 751 -3.19 10.80 38.29
C GLY A 751 -2.86 12.22 38.77
N THR A 752 -1.61 12.63 38.67
CA THR A 752 -1.17 13.98 39.00
C THR A 752 -1.18 14.85 37.74
N GLY A 753 -1.69 16.08 37.83
CA GLY A 753 -1.80 16.97 36.68
C GLY A 753 -2.86 16.48 35.68
N ASP A 754 -2.45 16.25 34.44
CA ASP A 754 -3.25 15.67 33.35
C ASP A 754 -3.11 14.15 33.20
N GLY A 755 -2.38 13.48 34.11
CA GLY A 755 -2.29 12.02 34.15
C GLY A 755 -3.63 11.35 34.51
N THR A 756 -3.80 10.10 34.08
CA THR A 756 -5.08 9.38 34.25
C THR A 756 -5.43 9.07 35.71
N ASP A 757 -6.66 9.38 36.12
CA ASP A 757 -7.32 8.77 37.28
C ASP A 757 -7.91 7.42 36.85
N PHE A 758 -7.20 6.33 37.14
CA PHE A 758 -7.54 5.00 36.62
C PHE A 758 -8.95 4.54 36.99
N PHE A 759 -9.47 4.95 38.15
CA PHE A 759 -10.74 4.42 38.66
C PHE A 759 -11.92 5.36 38.42
N ASN A 760 -11.70 6.64 38.11
CA ASN A 760 -12.77 7.59 37.84
C ASN A 760 -12.75 8.17 36.41
N TYR A 761 -11.85 7.72 35.55
CA TYR A 761 -11.83 8.16 34.15
C TYR A 761 -13.19 7.89 33.47
N PRO A 762 -13.65 8.72 32.51
CA PRO A 762 -14.97 8.53 31.92
C PRO A 762 -15.17 7.12 31.33
N TRP A 763 -16.40 6.61 31.37
CA TRP A 763 -16.77 5.19 31.25
C TRP A 763 -16.33 4.33 32.45
N TRP A 764 -15.05 4.34 32.81
CA TRP A 764 -14.46 3.47 33.82
C TRP A 764 -15.03 3.67 35.22
N GLY A 765 -15.19 4.92 35.67
CA GLY A 765 -15.77 5.19 37.00
C GLY A 765 -17.15 4.57 37.19
N ARG A 766 -17.98 4.62 36.14
CA ARG A 766 -19.32 4.05 36.18
C ARG A 766 -19.32 2.52 36.16
N LEU A 767 -18.31 1.90 35.56
CA LEU A 767 -18.12 0.45 35.64
C LEU A 767 -17.71 0.03 37.05
N PHE A 768 -16.81 0.76 37.72
CA PHE A 768 -16.41 0.45 39.09
C PHE A 768 -17.51 0.72 40.15
N ASP A 769 -18.55 1.48 39.81
CA ASP A 769 -19.77 1.56 40.61
C ASP A 769 -20.56 0.23 40.61
N ASP A 770 -20.35 -0.68 39.65
CA ASP A 770 -20.98 -1.99 39.60
C ASP A 770 -20.21 -3.00 40.46
N PRO A 771 -20.81 -3.53 41.55
CA PRO A 771 -20.13 -4.51 42.41
C PRO A 771 -19.73 -5.79 41.66
N ASP A 772 -20.46 -6.19 40.62
CA ASP A 772 -20.13 -7.40 39.85
C ASP A 772 -18.90 -7.17 38.96
N PHE A 773 -18.75 -5.96 38.40
CA PHE A 773 -17.55 -5.56 37.67
C PHE A 773 -16.33 -5.50 38.60
N MET A 774 -16.48 -4.89 39.78
CA MET A 774 -15.41 -4.83 40.78
C MET A 774 -15.05 -6.22 41.33
N GLN A 775 -16.01 -7.13 41.45
CA GLN A 775 -15.74 -8.51 41.83
C GLN A 775 -14.92 -9.23 40.75
N LEU A 776 -15.31 -9.12 39.47
CA LEU A 776 -14.54 -9.66 38.36
C LEU A 776 -13.10 -9.10 38.34
N TYR A 777 -12.95 -7.79 38.59
CA TYR A 777 -11.64 -7.15 38.69
C TYR A 777 -10.75 -7.80 39.76
N ARG A 778 -11.30 -8.06 40.95
CA ARG A 778 -10.57 -8.73 42.04
C ARG A 778 -10.21 -10.16 41.68
N ASP A 779 -11.14 -10.90 41.08
CA ASP A 779 -10.93 -12.29 40.70
C ASP A 779 -9.81 -12.41 39.67
N ARG A 780 -9.86 -11.60 38.60
CA ARG A 780 -8.81 -11.54 37.57
C ARG A 780 -7.46 -11.09 38.15
N TRP A 781 -7.44 -10.09 39.03
CA TRP A 781 -6.21 -9.69 39.70
C TRP A 781 -5.59 -10.84 40.51
N HIS A 782 -6.39 -11.56 41.29
CA HIS A 782 -5.90 -12.68 42.09
C HIS A 782 -5.45 -13.86 41.22
N GLU A 783 -6.16 -14.17 40.15
CA GLU A 783 -5.77 -15.16 39.14
C GLU A 783 -4.38 -14.82 38.56
N PHE A 784 -4.23 -13.61 38.02
CA PHE A 784 -2.97 -13.18 37.43
C PHE A 784 -1.83 -13.14 38.44
N ARG A 785 -2.08 -12.73 39.69
CA ARG A 785 -1.06 -12.71 40.74
C ARG A 785 -0.57 -14.10 41.18
N GLN A 786 -1.32 -15.16 40.86
CA GLN A 786 -0.88 -16.54 41.05
C GLN A 786 -0.06 -17.08 39.87
N GLY A 787 -0.13 -16.43 38.69
CA GLY A 787 0.54 -16.86 37.47
C GLY A 787 1.31 -15.72 36.79
N SER A 788 0.76 -15.22 35.68
CA SER A 788 1.39 -14.30 34.72
C SER A 788 1.91 -13.01 35.36
N LEU A 789 1.25 -12.50 36.39
CA LEU A 789 1.68 -11.31 37.12
C LEU A 789 2.33 -11.63 38.46
N SER A 790 2.74 -12.86 38.74
CA SER A 790 3.42 -13.22 40.00
C SER A 790 4.83 -12.60 40.07
N ASN A 791 5.35 -12.40 41.29
CA ASN A 791 6.70 -11.85 41.47
C ASN A 791 7.79 -12.76 40.90
N THR A 792 7.58 -14.08 40.89
CA THR A 792 8.53 -15.04 40.34
C THR A 792 8.57 -14.99 38.83
N ASN A 793 7.42 -14.76 38.18
CA ASN A 793 7.34 -14.69 36.73
C ASN A 793 7.88 -13.36 36.16
N ILE A 794 7.67 -12.25 36.88
CA ILE A 794 8.14 -10.92 36.46
C ILE A 794 9.66 -10.74 36.65
N ARG A 795 10.28 -11.48 37.59
CA ARG A 795 11.72 -11.42 37.89
C ARG A 795 12.52 -12.29 36.94
#